data_AF-A0A7Y2AKQ5-F1
#
_entry.id   AF-A0A7Y2AKQ5-F1
#
_cell.length_a   1.000
_cell.length_b   1.000
_cell.length_c   1.000
_cell.angle_alpha   90.00
_cell.angle_beta   90.00
_cell.angle_gamma   90.00
#
_symmetry.space_group_name_H-M   'P 1'
#
loop_
_entity.id
_entity.type
_entity.pdbx_description
1 polymer ?
#
loop_
_entity_poly.entity_id
_entity_poly.type
_entity_poly.pdbx_seq_one_letter_code
_entity_poly.pdbx_strand_id
1 'polypeptide(L)'
;MTFVNALLAFGAFAFTIPLAIHLLHRSRFTTIDWGAWHLLDSVIRINRRRMQITNLLLLLLRCAIPILLAFCLARPVLTGFHALPGDASRTLVIVIDDSRSMAAAAEGQLSRMDMLKQGLSDLLRDMTRRDEIMLIQASAVDSPPATMGAADALERIRGLRAEGGPVELARLVDAAVAAAEQSSHAQRSIVIASDFQSCNVGQATSRSLEGLSARMKEVDPVATVNFWNIGDAEASMPNISVDSVAVDSPAVVAGRSSQLSARIRNASDIPLRDLRVIWSIDGVALPSRLVDVEANASATSRLSHRIDEPGVHEVTVSVEHADSLAADNRRSVAVDVMREIQVLIVDGKPSRQPLEGQADFLAIALSPFAFGGDDQPDSVKTTVKQSNQIVKTLEESAPEIIILANVRTLKEDERKAIASFVLQGGSLIVFDGNDLKSDDYNLTWTCDQGSLELPAVLGDVVGDPKAERKAKWRIGEINPQYAPWNLLTASDQQPLSEVEIYAYRQLELPPSGQDDATNQAVDDRTAAGDPNNVDSVASSATPTATTSDSLRGVGNDDPSPSVVLLKVSDGNPLVVASKRGRGHVYQFAIPCNASWTTLPLRMVFLPMMQQMVLDLAGCRKATTLSVGQPIAIPIEEFSALAESSMDASVSASKNASKDS
;
A
#
# COMPACT_ATOMS: atom_id res chain seq x y z
N MET A 1 13.70 -50.12 19.05
CA MET A 1 13.23 -50.66 20.34
C MET A 1 14.20 -50.23 21.41
N THR A 2 13.87 -49.16 22.12
CA THR A 2 14.62 -48.74 23.31
C THR A 2 13.96 -49.38 24.54
N PHE A 3 14.76 -49.97 25.43
CA PHE A 3 14.28 -50.55 26.68
C PHE A 3 14.60 -49.58 27.81
N VAL A 4 13.62 -49.27 28.65
CA VAL A 4 13.85 -48.42 29.83
C VAL A 4 14.79 -49.12 30.81
N ASN A 5 14.68 -50.44 30.92
CA ASN A 5 15.51 -51.26 31.81
C ASN A 5 16.13 -52.45 31.03
N ALA A 6 17.14 -52.17 30.20
CA ALA A 6 17.79 -53.19 29.35
C ALA A 6 18.34 -54.40 30.14
N LEU A 7 18.75 -54.20 31.39
CA LEU A 7 19.27 -55.26 32.27
C LEU A 7 18.20 -56.29 32.66
N LEU A 8 16.92 -55.88 32.76
CA LEU A 8 15.83 -56.79 33.10
C LEU A 8 15.43 -57.72 31.93
N ALA A 9 15.80 -57.37 30.69
CA ALA A 9 15.59 -58.22 29.52
C ALA A 9 16.42 -59.53 29.59
N PHE A 10 17.54 -59.54 30.32
CA PHE A 10 18.28 -60.79 30.61
C PHE A 10 17.46 -61.79 31.44
N GLY A 11 16.40 -61.34 32.13
CA GLY A 11 15.44 -62.22 32.80
C GLY A 11 14.76 -63.22 31.86
N ALA A 12 14.75 -62.97 30.54
CA ALA A 12 14.24 -63.91 29.56
C ALA A 12 14.97 -65.26 29.61
N PHE A 13 16.28 -65.29 29.95
CA PHE A 13 17.07 -66.52 30.07
C PHE A 13 16.51 -67.53 31.10
N ALA A 14 15.60 -67.14 31.99
CA ALA A 14 14.90 -68.08 32.86
C ALA A 14 14.09 -69.16 32.11
N PHE A 15 13.79 -68.99 30.81
CA PHE A 15 13.20 -70.05 29.98
C PHE A 15 14.08 -71.31 29.91
N THR A 16 15.40 -71.17 30.14
CA THR A 16 16.35 -72.28 30.14
C THR A 16 16.07 -73.27 31.27
N ILE A 17 15.46 -72.85 32.38
CA ILE A 17 15.14 -73.73 33.52
C ILE A 17 14.08 -74.78 33.13
N PRO A 18 12.87 -74.43 32.64
CA PRO A 18 11.92 -75.41 32.13
C PRO A 18 12.48 -76.30 31.01
N LEU A 19 13.28 -75.71 30.11
CA LEU A 19 13.86 -76.44 28.98
C LEU A 19 14.89 -77.49 29.45
N ALA A 20 15.76 -77.12 30.39
CA ALA A 20 16.75 -78.02 30.97
C ALA A 20 16.07 -79.15 31.78
N ILE A 21 15.06 -78.82 32.60
CA ILE A 21 14.27 -79.81 33.33
C ILE A 21 13.59 -80.79 32.37
N HIS A 22 13.02 -80.29 31.27
CA HIS A 22 12.39 -81.14 30.25
C HIS A 22 13.40 -82.10 29.61
N LEU A 23 14.59 -81.62 29.27
CA LEU A 23 15.65 -82.44 28.68
C LEU A 23 16.19 -83.50 29.68
N LEU A 24 16.35 -83.13 30.95
CA LEU A 24 16.83 -84.03 32.01
C LEU A 24 15.81 -85.12 32.38
N HIS A 25 14.51 -84.84 32.29
CA HIS A 25 13.45 -85.82 32.58
C HIS A 25 13.04 -86.69 31.39
N ARG A 26 13.66 -86.51 30.20
CA ARG A 26 13.34 -87.27 28.98
C ARG A 26 13.72 -88.76 29.06
N SER A 27 14.45 -89.20 30.08
CA SER A 27 15.07 -90.54 30.12
C SER A 27 14.66 -91.46 31.27
N ARG A 28 13.62 -91.16 32.07
CA ARG A 28 13.14 -92.10 33.11
C ARG A 28 11.89 -92.84 32.66
N PHE A 29 12.06 -93.82 31.77
CA PHE A 29 11.03 -94.83 31.54
C PHE A 29 11.13 -95.87 32.66
N THR A 30 10.19 -95.86 33.59
CA THR A 30 9.99 -96.97 34.52
C THR A 30 9.24 -98.07 33.76
N THR A 31 9.95 -99.14 33.40
CA THR A 31 9.33 -100.34 32.85
C THR A 31 8.55 -101.05 33.96
N ILE A 32 7.22 -101.10 33.83
CA ILE A 32 6.34 -101.89 34.68
C ILE A 32 5.92 -103.10 33.85
N ASP A 33 6.19 -104.30 34.35
CA ASP A 33 5.79 -105.54 33.69
C ASP A 33 4.30 -105.77 33.96
N TRP A 34 3.45 -105.58 32.94
CA TRP A 34 1.99 -105.65 33.09
C TRP A 34 1.39 -106.56 32.02
N GLY A 35 0.77 -107.66 32.48
CA GLY A 35 0.32 -108.79 31.66
C GLY A 35 -0.87 -108.52 30.72
N ALA A 36 -1.39 -107.29 30.61
CA ALA A 36 -2.52 -106.94 29.74
C ALA A 36 -2.14 -106.02 28.56
N TRP A 37 -0.87 -106.01 28.15
CA TRP A 37 -0.35 -105.14 27.09
C TRP A 37 -1.11 -105.21 25.75
N HIS A 38 -1.61 -106.40 25.41
CA HIS A 38 -2.43 -106.66 24.21
C HIS A 38 -3.65 -105.73 24.11
N LEU A 39 -4.30 -105.38 25.22
CA LEU A 39 -5.50 -104.53 25.23
C LEU A 39 -5.18 -103.03 25.05
N LEU A 40 -3.91 -102.62 25.24
CA LEU A 40 -3.48 -101.22 25.24
C LEU A 40 -2.76 -100.78 23.96
N ASP A 41 -2.22 -101.72 23.16
CA ASP A 41 -1.44 -101.41 21.95
C ASP A 41 -2.29 -100.69 20.87
N SER A 42 -3.59 -101.00 20.79
CA SER A 42 -4.53 -100.37 19.87
C SER A 42 -4.90 -98.92 20.23
N VAL A 43 -4.81 -98.53 21.51
CA VAL A 43 -5.12 -97.16 21.99
C VAL A 43 -3.89 -96.25 21.96
N ILE A 44 -2.69 -96.81 22.23
CA ILE A 44 -1.44 -96.04 22.29
C ILE A 44 -0.99 -95.57 20.90
N ARG A 45 -1.19 -96.37 19.83
CA ARG A 45 -0.84 -95.96 18.45
C ARG A 45 -1.66 -94.77 17.94
N ILE A 46 -2.93 -94.67 18.32
CA ILE A 46 -3.84 -93.61 17.85
C ILE A 46 -3.57 -92.28 18.59
N ASN A 47 -3.23 -92.32 19.89
CA ASN A 47 -3.03 -91.13 20.71
C ASN A 47 -1.57 -90.63 20.84
N ARG A 48 -0.59 -91.33 20.26
CA ARG A 48 0.85 -90.95 20.35
C ARG A 48 1.13 -89.55 19.80
N ARG A 49 0.55 -89.20 18.64
CA ARG A 49 0.70 -87.85 18.04
C ARG A 49 0.08 -86.76 18.92
N ARG A 50 -1.12 -87.00 19.46
CA ARG A 50 -1.82 -86.03 20.31
C ARG A 50 -1.04 -85.77 21.60
N MET A 51 -0.51 -86.81 22.23
CA MET A 51 0.35 -86.69 23.42
C MET A 51 1.64 -85.92 23.14
N GLN A 52 2.27 -86.13 21.98
CA GLN A 52 3.46 -85.37 21.58
C GLN A 52 3.16 -83.90 21.33
N ILE A 53 2.04 -83.57 20.68
CA ILE A 53 1.62 -82.19 20.43
C ILE A 53 1.26 -81.48 21.74
N THR A 54 0.51 -82.13 22.63
CA THR A 54 0.17 -81.55 23.94
C THR A 54 1.42 -81.30 24.78
N ASN A 55 2.37 -82.23 24.80
CA ASN A 55 3.63 -82.04 25.53
C ASN A 55 4.51 -80.94 24.92
N LEU A 56 4.52 -80.81 23.59
CA LEU A 56 5.24 -79.73 22.90
C LEU A 56 4.61 -78.36 23.21
N LEU A 57 3.28 -78.25 23.16
CA LEU A 57 2.56 -77.03 23.50
C LEU A 57 2.75 -76.64 24.97
N LEU A 58 2.72 -77.62 25.88
CA LEU A 58 3.00 -77.38 27.31
C LEU A 58 4.44 -76.92 27.53
N LEU A 59 5.40 -77.46 26.79
CA LEU A 59 6.79 -77.01 26.85
C LEU A 59 6.94 -75.57 26.35
N LEU A 60 6.34 -75.25 25.20
CA LEU A 60 6.34 -73.90 24.64
C LEU A 60 5.72 -72.90 25.62
N LEU A 61 4.58 -73.23 26.24
CA LEU A 61 3.93 -72.36 27.20
C LEU A 61 4.80 -72.12 28.45
N ARG A 62 5.45 -73.17 28.98
CA ARG A 62 6.37 -73.05 30.12
C ARG A 62 7.60 -72.19 29.81
N CYS A 63 8.09 -72.21 28.58
CA CYS A 63 9.17 -71.32 28.15
C CYS A 63 8.68 -69.89 27.85
N ALA A 64 7.43 -69.73 27.39
CA ALA A 64 6.86 -68.43 27.04
C ALA A 64 6.57 -67.55 28.27
N ILE A 65 6.13 -68.14 29.39
CA ILE A 65 5.77 -67.38 30.61
C ILE A 65 6.95 -66.52 31.12
N PRO A 66 8.17 -67.05 31.35
CA PRO A 66 9.31 -66.25 31.78
C PRO A 66 9.71 -65.17 30.77
N ILE A 67 9.65 -65.50 29.48
CA ILE A 67 10.00 -64.58 28.39
C ILE A 67 9.05 -63.38 28.39
N LEU A 68 7.73 -63.63 28.38
CA LEU A 68 6.72 -62.58 28.39
C LEU A 68 6.80 -61.72 29.66
N LEU A 69 7.03 -62.33 30.81
CA LEU A 69 7.19 -61.61 32.07
C LEU A 69 8.41 -60.68 32.05
N ALA A 70 9.55 -61.17 31.53
CA ALA A 70 10.76 -60.36 31.37
C ALA A 70 10.53 -59.17 30.43
N PHE A 71 9.82 -59.37 29.31
CA PHE A 71 9.46 -58.29 28.40
C PHE A 71 8.49 -57.27 29.03
N CYS A 72 7.49 -57.72 29.80
CA CYS A 72 6.60 -56.83 30.53
C CYS A 72 7.35 -55.96 31.54
N LEU A 73 8.32 -56.54 32.26
CA LEU A 73 9.15 -55.82 33.24
C LEU A 73 10.19 -54.90 32.59
N ALA A 74 10.75 -55.29 31.43
CA ALA A 74 11.71 -54.48 30.69
C ALA A 74 11.11 -53.21 30.06
N ARG A 75 9.76 -53.09 30.05
CA ARG A 75 8.99 -51.96 29.49
C ARG A 75 9.55 -51.48 28.13
N PRO A 76 9.41 -52.29 27.06
CA PRO A 76 9.84 -51.87 25.73
C PRO A 76 9.05 -50.65 25.28
N VAL A 77 9.73 -49.58 24.89
CA VAL A 77 9.11 -48.43 24.23
C VAL A 77 9.11 -48.72 22.73
N LEU A 78 7.94 -49.11 22.22
CA LEU A 78 7.73 -49.32 20.79
C LEU A 78 7.55 -47.96 20.10
N THR A 79 8.65 -47.32 19.72
CA THR A 79 8.66 -46.04 18.98
C THR A 79 8.29 -46.21 17.48
N GLY A 80 7.40 -47.13 17.15
CA GLY A 80 7.14 -47.51 15.75
C GLY A 80 5.79 -48.17 15.49
N PHE A 81 4.85 -48.12 16.42
CA PHE A 81 3.45 -48.30 16.06
C PHE A 81 2.93 -46.93 15.62
N HIS A 82 2.85 -46.71 14.30
CA HIS A 82 1.95 -45.69 13.78
C HIS A 82 0.57 -45.95 14.40
N ALA A 83 -0.03 -44.91 14.98
CA ALA A 83 -1.43 -44.92 15.36
C ALA A 83 -2.24 -45.45 14.16
N LEU A 84 -3.28 -46.24 14.45
CA LEU A 84 -4.26 -46.66 13.44
C LEU A 84 -4.68 -45.40 12.64
N PRO A 85 -4.78 -45.47 11.30
CA PRO A 85 -5.19 -44.34 10.50
C PRO A 85 -6.59 -43.89 10.96
N GLY A 86 -6.70 -42.69 11.55
CA GLY A 86 -8.00 -42.05 11.84
C GLY A 86 -8.34 -41.61 13.27
N ASP A 87 -7.44 -41.66 14.27
CA ASP A 87 -7.81 -41.33 15.67
C ASP A 87 -7.03 -40.18 16.33
N ALA A 88 -6.14 -39.48 15.60
CA ALA A 88 -5.48 -38.28 16.11
C ALA A 88 -6.26 -37.02 15.67
N SER A 89 -6.79 -36.29 16.65
CA SER A 89 -7.38 -34.96 16.42
C SER A 89 -6.33 -34.02 15.83
N ARG A 90 -6.73 -33.28 14.80
CA ARG A 90 -5.85 -32.37 14.06
C ARG A 90 -6.37 -30.94 14.09
N THR A 91 -5.45 -29.98 14.07
CA THR A 91 -5.75 -28.58 13.79
C THR A 91 -5.41 -28.26 12.33
N LEU A 92 -6.40 -27.74 11.61
CA LEU A 92 -6.28 -27.28 10.23
C LEU A 92 -6.39 -25.75 10.18
N VAL A 93 -5.28 -25.08 9.90
CA VAL A 93 -5.25 -23.63 9.64
C VAL A 93 -5.41 -23.43 8.14
N ILE A 94 -6.48 -22.76 7.74
CA ILE A 94 -6.82 -22.48 6.34
C ILE A 94 -6.63 -20.99 6.12
N VAL A 95 -5.64 -20.64 5.31
CA VAL A 95 -5.39 -19.27 4.87
C VAL A 95 -5.91 -19.12 3.46
N ILE A 96 -6.77 -18.13 3.27
CA ILE A 96 -7.52 -17.93 2.04
C ILE A 96 -7.14 -16.58 1.44
N ASP A 97 -6.64 -16.63 0.21
CA ASP A 97 -6.60 -15.48 -0.67
C ASP A 97 -8.02 -15.14 -1.12
N ASP A 98 -8.47 -13.93 -0.78
CA ASP A 98 -9.75 -13.37 -1.19
C ASP A 98 -9.59 -12.12 -2.06
N SER A 99 -8.43 -11.97 -2.70
CA SER A 99 -8.16 -10.90 -3.67
C SER A 99 -9.04 -11.01 -4.90
N ARG A 100 -9.18 -9.90 -5.63
CA ARG A 100 -9.99 -9.84 -6.86
C ARG A 100 -9.57 -10.84 -7.93
N SER A 101 -8.30 -11.25 -8.00
CA SER A 101 -7.87 -12.25 -8.99
C SER A 101 -8.51 -13.63 -8.79
N MET A 102 -9.00 -13.89 -7.58
CA MET A 102 -9.75 -15.11 -7.25
C MET A 102 -11.17 -15.11 -7.84
N ALA A 103 -11.68 -13.96 -8.30
CA ALA A 103 -12.94 -13.89 -9.03
C ALA A 103 -12.80 -14.35 -10.48
N ALA A 104 -11.57 -14.52 -10.98
CA ALA A 104 -11.33 -14.88 -12.37
C ALA A 104 -11.92 -16.25 -12.72
N ALA A 105 -12.55 -16.34 -13.88
CA ALA A 105 -13.15 -17.55 -14.42
C ALA A 105 -12.80 -17.71 -15.90
N ALA A 106 -12.30 -18.88 -16.29
CA ALA A 106 -12.21 -19.24 -17.70
C ALA A 106 -13.61 -19.50 -18.27
N GLU A 107 -13.77 -19.39 -19.58
CA GLU A 107 -15.06 -19.57 -20.24
C GLU A 107 -15.68 -20.94 -19.92
N GLY A 108 -16.90 -20.94 -19.37
CA GLY A 108 -17.62 -22.16 -18.99
C GLY A 108 -17.10 -22.87 -17.73
N GLN A 109 -16.11 -22.30 -17.04
CA GLN A 109 -15.57 -22.85 -15.79
C GLN A 109 -16.08 -22.06 -14.56
N LEU A 110 -15.92 -22.66 -13.39
CA LEU A 110 -16.14 -21.98 -12.12
C LEU A 110 -15.07 -20.90 -11.92
N SER A 111 -15.40 -19.85 -11.14
CA SER A 111 -14.38 -18.92 -10.67
C SER A 111 -13.38 -19.65 -9.77
N ARG A 112 -12.15 -19.14 -9.67
CA ARG A 112 -11.14 -19.70 -8.75
C ARG A 112 -11.64 -19.72 -7.30
N MET A 113 -12.38 -18.70 -6.88
CA MET A 113 -13.02 -18.64 -5.57
C MET A 113 -14.08 -19.75 -5.40
N ASP A 114 -14.87 -20.05 -6.43
CA ASP A 114 -15.86 -21.13 -6.36
C ASP A 114 -15.20 -22.52 -6.38
N MET A 115 -14.12 -22.70 -7.16
CA MET A 115 -13.29 -23.90 -7.12
C MET A 115 -12.70 -24.11 -5.71
N LEU A 116 -12.21 -23.04 -5.09
CA LEU A 116 -11.71 -23.06 -3.72
C LEU A 116 -12.81 -23.46 -2.73
N LYS A 117 -13.98 -22.84 -2.81
CA LYS A 117 -15.13 -23.16 -1.94
C LYS A 117 -15.54 -24.62 -2.07
N GLN A 118 -15.60 -25.14 -3.30
CA GLN A 118 -15.93 -26.54 -3.54
C GLN A 118 -14.87 -27.47 -2.94
N GLY A 119 -13.61 -27.23 -3.24
CA GLY A 119 -12.52 -28.09 -2.77
C GLY A 119 -12.33 -28.03 -1.25
N LEU A 120 -12.46 -26.86 -0.62
CA LEU A 120 -12.48 -26.76 0.84
C LEU A 120 -13.70 -27.44 1.44
N SER A 121 -14.87 -27.34 0.79
CA SER A 121 -16.06 -28.06 1.25
C SER A 121 -15.86 -29.56 1.25
N ASP A 122 -15.16 -30.10 0.24
CA ASP A 122 -14.82 -31.51 0.17
C ASP A 122 -13.76 -31.89 1.23
N LEU A 123 -12.73 -31.06 1.44
CA LEU A 123 -11.73 -31.28 2.49
C LEU A 123 -12.34 -31.31 3.90
N LEU A 124 -13.32 -30.44 4.17
CA LEU A 124 -13.96 -30.31 5.47
C LEU A 124 -14.99 -31.42 5.74
N ARG A 125 -15.51 -32.11 4.71
CA ARG A 125 -16.47 -33.22 4.88
C ARG A 125 -15.86 -34.42 5.60
N ASP A 126 -14.56 -34.64 5.42
CA ASP A 126 -13.83 -35.76 6.03
C ASP A 126 -13.38 -35.47 7.47
N MET A 127 -13.70 -34.28 8.01
CA MET A 127 -13.29 -33.88 9.35
C MET A 127 -14.25 -34.38 10.44
N THR A 128 -13.68 -34.74 11.58
CA THR A 128 -14.45 -35.19 12.74
C THR A 128 -14.83 -34.02 13.66
N ARG A 129 -15.77 -34.23 14.59
CA ARG A 129 -16.12 -33.21 15.61
C ARG A 129 -14.99 -32.86 16.58
N ARG A 130 -13.91 -33.65 16.59
CA ARG A 130 -12.73 -33.39 17.42
C ARG A 130 -11.65 -32.60 16.69
N ASP A 131 -11.84 -32.34 15.40
CA ASP A 131 -10.87 -31.57 14.63
C ASP A 131 -11.13 -30.08 14.81
N GLU A 132 -10.04 -29.32 14.83
CA GLU A 132 -10.02 -27.89 15.05
C GLU A 132 -9.75 -27.19 13.71
N ILE A 133 -10.52 -26.16 13.36
CA ILE A 133 -10.29 -25.35 12.15
C ILE A 133 -10.08 -23.89 12.55
N MET A 134 -9.08 -23.27 11.95
CA MET A 134 -8.84 -21.83 12.03
C MET A 134 -8.85 -21.27 10.62
N LEU A 135 -9.65 -20.24 10.37
CA LEU A 135 -9.77 -19.62 9.04
C LEU A 135 -9.22 -18.20 9.08
N ILE A 136 -8.30 -17.90 8.16
CA ILE A 136 -7.66 -16.59 8.01
C ILE A 136 -7.92 -16.12 6.58
N GLN A 137 -8.48 -14.93 6.42
CA GLN A 137 -8.66 -14.28 5.12
C GLN A 137 -7.55 -13.26 4.90
N ALA A 138 -7.05 -13.14 3.67
CA ALA A 138 -6.01 -12.16 3.35
C ALA A 138 -6.46 -10.72 3.62
N SER A 139 -7.71 -10.38 3.30
CA SER A 139 -8.32 -9.08 3.60
C SER A 139 -8.43 -8.77 5.11
N ALA A 140 -8.40 -9.79 5.98
CA ALA A 140 -8.58 -9.67 7.41
C ALA A 140 -7.41 -10.31 8.20
N VAL A 141 -6.21 -10.31 7.61
CA VAL A 141 -5.03 -11.02 8.14
C VAL A 141 -4.64 -10.59 9.58
N ASP A 142 -4.97 -9.35 9.95
CA ASP A 142 -4.69 -8.78 11.28
C ASP A 142 -5.76 -9.14 12.33
N SER A 143 -6.83 -9.81 11.94
CA SER A 143 -7.86 -10.30 12.87
C SER A 143 -7.34 -11.50 13.66
N PRO A 144 -7.62 -11.60 14.97
CA PRO A 144 -7.20 -12.73 15.75
C PRO A 144 -7.81 -14.03 15.19
N PRO A 145 -7.02 -15.11 15.05
CA PRO A 145 -7.51 -16.37 14.51
C PRO A 145 -8.57 -16.95 15.45
N ALA A 146 -9.76 -17.23 14.90
CA ALA A 146 -10.85 -17.86 15.64
C ALA A 146 -10.87 -19.36 15.37
N THR A 147 -10.86 -20.15 16.45
CA THR A 147 -11.09 -21.59 16.39
C THR A 147 -12.57 -21.90 16.18
N MET A 148 -12.87 -22.84 15.28
CA MET A 148 -14.23 -23.30 15.01
C MET A 148 -14.28 -24.77 14.58
N GLY A 149 -15.48 -25.35 14.54
CA GLY A 149 -15.73 -26.68 13.99
C GLY A 149 -16.01 -26.67 12.48
N ALA A 150 -16.07 -27.86 11.87
CA ALA A 150 -16.26 -28.01 10.42
C ALA A 150 -17.56 -27.39 9.89
N ALA A 151 -18.66 -27.46 10.65
CA ALA A 151 -19.93 -26.88 10.23
C ALA A 151 -19.86 -25.34 10.13
N ASP A 152 -19.28 -24.68 11.13
CA ASP A 152 -19.15 -23.22 11.18
C ASP A 152 -18.15 -22.73 10.12
N ALA A 153 -17.06 -23.49 9.90
CA ALA A 153 -16.09 -23.20 8.85
C ALA A 153 -16.74 -23.26 7.46
N LEU A 154 -17.58 -24.26 7.19
CA LEU A 154 -18.33 -24.37 5.94
C LEU A 154 -19.28 -23.19 5.72
N GLU A 155 -19.95 -22.72 6.78
CA GLU A 155 -20.82 -21.53 6.70
C GLU A 155 -20.02 -20.28 6.31
N ARG A 156 -18.87 -20.06 6.94
CA ARG A 156 -17.97 -18.95 6.60
C ARG A 156 -17.43 -19.06 5.17
N ILE A 157 -17.01 -20.25 4.74
CA ILE A 157 -16.48 -20.49 3.39
C ILE A 157 -17.52 -20.17 2.32
N ARG A 158 -18.80 -20.52 2.55
CA ARG A 158 -19.89 -20.16 1.62
C ARG A 158 -20.04 -18.64 1.44
N GLY A 159 -19.78 -17.87 2.48
CA GLY A 159 -19.86 -16.40 2.49
C GLY A 159 -18.66 -15.68 1.87
N LEU A 160 -17.57 -16.39 1.52
CA LEU A 160 -16.37 -15.77 0.97
C LEU A 160 -16.64 -15.06 -0.37
N ARG A 161 -15.98 -13.92 -0.58
CA ARG A 161 -16.04 -13.14 -1.82
C ARG A 161 -14.64 -12.73 -2.23
N ALA A 162 -14.39 -12.71 -3.52
CA ALA A 162 -13.12 -12.28 -4.11
C ALA A 162 -13.14 -10.75 -4.37
N GLU A 163 -13.21 -9.97 -3.29
CA GLU A 163 -13.29 -8.50 -3.34
C GLU A 163 -12.08 -7.82 -2.67
N GLY A 164 -11.19 -8.60 -2.06
CA GLY A 164 -10.03 -8.16 -1.31
C GLY A 164 -8.98 -7.44 -2.15
N GLY A 165 -8.10 -6.72 -1.45
CA GLY A 165 -6.96 -6.02 -2.04
C GLY A 165 -5.79 -6.94 -2.42
N PRO A 166 -4.65 -6.36 -2.81
CA PRO A 166 -3.42 -7.10 -3.06
C PRO A 166 -2.98 -7.89 -1.82
N VAL A 167 -2.40 -9.07 -2.05
CA VAL A 167 -2.04 -10.02 -0.98
C VAL A 167 -0.53 -10.11 -0.85
N GLU A 168 -0.03 -9.90 0.36
CA GLU A 168 1.36 -10.15 0.68
C GLU A 168 1.52 -11.55 1.28
N LEU A 169 2.09 -12.47 0.50
CA LEU A 169 2.23 -13.87 0.89
C LEU A 169 3.01 -14.03 2.21
N ALA A 170 4.01 -13.18 2.46
CA ALA A 170 4.78 -13.22 3.71
C ALA A 170 3.88 -12.99 4.94
N ARG A 171 3.02 -11.95 4.91
CA ARG A 171 2.07 -11.64 6.00
C ARG A 171 1.07 -12.77 6.23
N LEU A 172 0.58 -13.38 5.13
CA LEU A 172 -0.31 -14.53 5.23
C LEU A 172 0.33 -15.70 5.95
N VAL A 173 1.58 -16.02 5.62
CA VAL A 173 2.27 -17.15 6.23
C VAL A 173 2.60 -16.85 7.70
N ASP A 174 3.00 -15.61 8.03
CA ASP A 174 3.21 -15.19 9.42
C ASP A 174 1.94 -15.35 10.28
N ALA A 175 0.79 -14.91 9.76
CA ALA A 175 -0.50 -15.10 10.43
C ALA A 175 -0.86 -16.59 10.58
N ALA A 176 -0.55 -17.42 9.57
CA ALA A 176 -0.76 -18.87 9.62
C ALA A 176 0.07 -19.55 10.71
N VAL A 177 1.34 -19.16 10.84
CA VAL A 177 2.26 -19.67 11.87
C VAL A 177 1.78 -19.26 13.25
N ALA A 178 1.44 -17.98 13.44
CA ALA A 178 0.93 -17.48 14.71
C ALA A 178 -0.37 -18.19 15.14
N ALA A 179 -1.26 -18.49 14.18
CA ALA A 179 -2.46 -19.28 14.45
C ALA A 179 -2.13 -20.74 14.82
N ALA A 180 -1.18 -21.36 14.12
CA ALA A 180 -0.74 -22.72 14.41
C ALA A 180 -0.08 -22.84 15.80
N GLU A 181 0.64 -21.82 16.27
CA GLU A 181 1.19 -21.77 17.64
C GLU A 181 0.10 -21.74 18.71
N GLN A 182 -1.05 -21.12 18.43
CA GLN A 182 -2.21 -21.03 19.33
C GLN A 182 -3.09 -22.30 19.30
N SER A 183 -2.76 -23.28 18.47
CA SER A 183 -3.58 -24.48 18.27
C SER A 183 -3.54 -25.47 19.43
N SER A 184 -4.65 -26.21 19.60
CA SER A 184 -4.84 -27.12 20.72
C SER A 184 -4.29 -28.53 20.49
N HIS A 185 -4.01 -28.90 19.22
CA HIS A 185 -3.62 -30.25 18.85
C HIS A 185 -2.15 -30.37 18.42
N ALA A 186 -1.58 -31.57 18.60
CA ALA A 186 -0.21 -31.87 18.21
C ALA A 186 -0.04 -32.10 16.70
N GLN A 187 -1.11 -32.53 16.02
CA GLN A 187 -1.11 -32.67 14.57
C GLN A 187 -1.63 -31.38 13.94
N ARG A 188 -0.73 -30.59 13.34
CA ARG A 188 -1.00 -29.27 12.78
C ARG A 188 -0.77 -29.27 11.27
N SER A 189 -1.75 -28.78 10.52
CA SER A 189 -1.64 -28.60 9.08
C SER A 189 -2.06 -27.19 8.72
N ILE A 190 -1.23 -26.51 7.92
CA ILE A 190 -1.50 -25.20 7.36
C ILE A 190 -1.77 -25.40 5.87
N VAL A 191 -2.87 -24.84 5.37
CA VAL A 191 -3.21 -24.81 3.94
C VAL A 191 -3.30 -23.35 3.53
N ILE A 192 -2.44 -22.93 2.62
CA ILE A 192 -2.47 -21.58 2.03
C ILE A 192 -3.02 -21.72 0.62
N ALA A 193 -4.20 -21.17 0.38
CA ALA A 193 -4.94 -21.33 -0.85
C ALA A 193 -4.99 -20.00 -1.61
N SER A 194 -4.36 -19.95 -2.78
CA SER A 194 -4.19 -18.75 -3.62
C SER A 194 -4.00 -19.15 -5.09
N ASP A 195 -4.11 -18.18 -6.00
CA ASP A 195 -3.71 -18.33 -7.40
C ASP A 195 -2.21 -18.06 -7.62
N PHE A 196 -1.46 -17.66 -6.58
CA PHE A 196 -0.02 -17.43 -6.56
C PHE A 196 0.50 -16.63 -7.78
N GLN A 197 -0.19 -15.52 -8.09
CA GLN A 197 0.24 -14.64 -9.18
C GLN A 197 1.71 -14.26 -9.08
N SER A 198 2.37 -14.08 -10.23
CA SER A 198 3.78 -13.70 -10.30
C SER A 198 4.11 -12.39 -9.57
N CYS A 199 3.15 -11.46 -9.48
CA CYS A 199 3.29 -10.23 -8.70
C CYS A 199 3.38 -10.47 -7.17
N ASN A 200 2.83 -11.58 -6.67
CA ASN A 200 2.87 -11.95 -5.25
C ASN A 200 4.12 -12.78 -4.91
N VAL A 201 4.79 -13.35 -5.92
CA VAL A 201 5.95 -14.25 -5.78
C VAL A 201 7.22 -13.58 -6.31
N GLY A 202 7.68 -12.55 -5.58
CA GLY A 202 8.91 -11.81 -5.89
C GLY A 202 10.15 -12.29 -5.14
N GLN A 203 11.30 -11.67 -5.41
CA GLN A 203 12.57 -11.93 -4.68
C GLN A 203 12.45 -11.57 -3.18
N ALA A 204 11.68 -10.54 -2.84
CA ALA A 204 11.40 -10.17 -1.45
C ALA A 204 10.63 -11.29 -0.72
N THR A 205 9.60 -11.86 -1.36
CA THR A 205 8.83 -13.00 -0.85
C THR A 205 9.71 -14.21 -0.59
N SER A 206 10.69 -14.49 -1.47
CA SER A 206 11.61 -15.63 -1.32
C SER A 206 12.47 -15.53 -0.06
N ARG A 207 13.02 -14.35 0.25
CA ARG A 207 13.79 -14.11 1.49
C ARG A 207 12.92 -14.24 2.74
N SER A 208 11.69 -13.72 2.69
CA SER A 208 10.73 -13.86 3.79
C SER A 208 10.35 -15.33 4.03
N LEU A 209 10.16 -16.12 2.96
CA LEU A 209 9.87 -17.56 3.06
C LEU A 209 11.05 -18.36 3.64
N GLU A 210 12.29 -18.02 3.31
CA GLU A 210 13.48 -18.66 3.90
C GLU A 210 13.55 -18.42 5.42
N GLY A 211 13.43 -17.17 5.85
CA GLY A 211 13.42 -16.81 7.28
C GLY A 211 12.25 -17.45 8.03
N LEU A 212 11.10 -17.55 7.37
CA LEU A 212 9.94 -18.20 7.93
C LEU A 212 10.09 -19.73 8.02
N SER A 213 10.72 -20.37 7.03
CA SER A 213 11.00 -21.82 7.09
C SER A 213 11.86 -22.21 8.30
N ALA A 214 12.74 -21.32 8.75
CA ALA A 214 13.51 -21.50 9.98
C ALA A 214 12.60 -21.43 11.22
N ARG A 215 11.74 -20.41 11.32
CA ARG A 215 10.75 -20.26 12.41
C ARG A 215 9.77 -21.45 12.47
N MET A 216 9.33 -21.97 11.33
CA MET A 216 8.42 -23.12 11.29
C MET A 216 9.03 -24.42 11.80
N LYS A 217 10.36 -24.57 11.68
CA LYS A 217 11.09 -25.69 12.29
C LYS A 217 11.24 -25.54 13.81
N GLU A 218 11.12 -24.33 14.33
CA GLU A 218 11.20 -24.03 15.76
C GLU A 218 9.84 -24.17 16.46
N VAL A 219 8.73 -24.16 15.72
CA VAL A 219 7.38 -24.46 16.26
C VAL A 219 7.30 -25.95 16.62
N ASP A 220 7.19 -26.25 17.93
CA ASP A 220 6.99 -27.60 18.46
C ASP A 220 5.52 -27.82 18.85
N PRO A 221 4.83 -28.88 18.37
CA PRO A 221 5.19 -29.75 17.25
C PRO A 221 5.12 -29.06 15.89
N VAL A 222 5.97 -29.54 14.97
CA VAL A 222 6.16 -29.01 13.61
C VAL A 222 4.86 -29.09 12.81
N ALA A 223 4.41 -27.97 12.27
CA ALA A 223 3.26 -27.90 11.37
C ALA A 223 3.65 -28.23 9.93
N THR A 224 2.82 -28.99 9.23
CA THR A 224 2.95 -29.22 7.78
C THR A 224 2.33 -28.05 7.02
N VAL A 225 3.03 -27.49 6.04
CA VAL A 225 2.49 -26.42 5.16
C VAL A 225 2.20 -26.98 3.79
N ASN A 226 0.99 -26.73 3.30
CA ASN A 226 0.57 -27.05 1.95
C ASN A 226 0.17 -25.76 1.23
N PHE A 227 0.84 -25.48 0.11
CA PHE A 227 0.44 -24.43 -0.81
C PHE A 227 -0.51 -25.04 -1.83
N TRP A 228 -1.76 -24.60 -1.82
CA TRP A 228 -2.76 -25.04 -2.76
C TRP A 228 -2.92 -23.99 -3.85
N ASN A 229 -2.26 -24.23 -4.98
CA ASN A 229 -2.40 -23.39 -6.16
C ASN A 229 -3.74 -23.69 -6.86
N ILE A 230 -4.60 -22.67 -6.90
CA ILE A 230 -5.92 -22.72 -7.56
C ILE A 230 -5.83 -22.16 -8.99
N GLY A 231 -4.71 -21.49 -9.32
CA GLY A 231 -4.42 -21.04 -10.67
C GLY A 231 -4.14 -22.23 -11.58
N ASP A 232 -4.75 -22.22 -12.76
CA ASP A 232 -4.39 -23.09 -13.87
C ASP A 232 -3.29 -22.42 -14.69
N ALA A 233 -2.10 -23.03 -14.73
CA ALA A 233 -0.96 -22.50 -15.46
C ALA A 233 -1.08 -22.68 -16.99
N GLU A 234 -1.97 -23.56 -17.44
CA GLU A 234 -2.18 -23.87 -18.86
C GLU A 234 -3.36 -23.09 -19.46
N ALA A 235 -4.25 -22.55 -18.62
CA ALA A 235 -5.39 -21.75 -19.07
C ALA A 235 -4.96 -20.31 -19.40
N SER A 236 -4.94 -19.98 -20.69
CA SER A 236 -4.88 -18.57 -21.13
C SER A 236 -6.18 -17.87 -20.72
N MET A 237 -6.08 -16.89 -19.83
CA MET A 237 -7.19 -16.04 -19.41
C MET A 237 -6.95 -14.64 -19.98
N PRO A 238 -7.55 -14.30 -21.14
CA PRO A 238 -7.47 -12.94 -21.64
C PRO A 238 -8.06 -11.99 -20.60
N ASN A 239 -7.42 -10.85 -20.41
CA ASN A 239 -7.84 -9.85 -19.43
C ASN A 239 -7.62 -8.44 -19.97
N ILE A 240 -8.65 -7.62 -19.88
CA ILE A 240 -8.54 -6.18 -20.01
C ILE A 240 -8.75 -5.56 -18.65
N SER A 241 -8.03 -4.48 -18.35
CA SER A 241 -8.21 -3.78 -17.09
C SER A 241 -8.10 -2.28 -17.28
N VAL A 242 -8.83 -1.54 -16.45
CA VAL A 242 -8.64 -0.10 -16.28
C VAL A 242 -7.65 0.10 -15.13
N ASP A 243 -6.36 0.20 -15.48
CA ASP A 243 -5.25 0.35 -14.52
C ASP A 243 -5.42 1.61 -13.67
N SER A 244 -5.69 2.75 -14.31
CA SER A 244 -5.80 4.05 -13.65
C SER A 244 -6.80 4.97 -14.33
N VAL A 245 -7.38 5.87 -13.52
CA VAL A 245 -8.10 7.06 -13.96
C VAL A 245 -7.45 8.23 -13.24
N ALA A 246 -7.02 9.23 -14.00
CA ALA A 246 -6.29 10.38 -13.50
C ALA A 246 -6.96 11.68 -13.95
N VAL A 247 -6.87 12.69 -13.09
CA VAL A 247 -7.20 14.06 -13.43
C VAL A 247 -5.90 14.73 -13.90
N ASP A 248 -5.82 15.04 -15.19
CA ASP A 248 -4.64 15.66 -15.78
C ASP A 248 -4.62 17.18 -15.52
N SER A 249 -5.80 17.78 -15.33
CA SER A 249 -5.95 19.19 -14.95
C SER A 249 -5.45 19.42 -13.51
N PRO A 250 -4.68 20.48 -13.23
CA PRO A 250 -4.15 20.75 -11.88
C PRO A 250 -5.25 20.93 -10.82
N ALA A 251 -6.36 21.58 -11.21
CA ALA A 251 -7.58 21.64 -10.41
C ALA A 251 -8.80 21.54 -11.34
N VAL A 252 -9.91 21.05 -10.80
CA VAL A 252 -11.19 20.95 -11.50
C VAL A 252 -12.12 22.02 -10.95
N VAL A 253 -12.50 22.96 -11.81
CA VAL A 253 -13.36 24.10 -11.43
C VAL A 253 -14.69 23.99 -12.18
N ALA A 254 -15.78 24.21 -11.44
CA ALA A 254 -17.13 24.20 -11.95
C ALA A 254 -17.28 25.12 -13.17
N GLY A 255 -17.93 24.62 -14.22
CA GLY A 255 -18.15 25.37 -15.45
C GLY A 255 -16.94 25.47 -16.39
N ARG A 256 -15.84 24.76 -16.10
CA ARG A 256 -14.67 24.69 -17.00
C ARG A 256 -14.37 23.27 -17.48
N SER A 257 -13.85 23.19 -18.71
CA SER A 257 -13.44 21.92 -19.30
C SER A 257 -12.15 21.43 -18.62
N SER A 258 -12.21 20.25 -18.03
CA SER A 258 -11.07 19.59 -17.39
C SER A 258 -10.63 18.39 -18.22
N GLN A 259 -9.33 18.07 -18.17
CA GLN A 259 -8.74 16.91 -18.83
C GLN A 259 -8.60 15.75 -17.85
N LEU A 260 -9.11 14.61 -18.26
CA LEU A 260 -9.07 13.35 -17.54
C LEU A 260 -8.42 12.30 -18.45
N SER A 261 -7.62 11.41 -17.90
CA SER A 261 -7.03 10.29 -18.64
C SER A 261 -7.30 8.98 -17.94
N ALA A 262 -7.46 7.92 -18.72
CA ALA A 262 -7.57 6.56 -18.19
C ALA A 262 -6.64 5.63 -18.95
N ARG A 263 -5.85 4.86 -18.20
CA ARG A 263 -4.94 3.87 -18.74
C ARG A 263 -5.65 2.52 -18.77
N ILE A 264 -5.71 1.94 -19.97
CA ILE A 264 -6.34 0.64 -20.23
C ILE A 264 -5.23 -0.32 -20.61
N ARG A 265 -5.20 -1.50 -20.00
CA ARG A 265 -4.19 -2.53 -20.25
C ARG A 265 -4.84 -3.76 -20.85
N ASN A 266 -4.23 -4.26 -21.91
CA ASN A 266 -4.52 -5.56 -22.49
C ASN A 266 -3.43 -6.53 -22.03
N ALA A 267 -3.78 -7.51 -21.20
CA ALA A 267 -2.86 -8.55 -20.74
C ALA A 267 -2.96 -9.84 -21.59
N SER A 268 -3.77 -9.84 -22.65
CA SER A 268 -3.82 -10.95 -23.60
C SER A 268 -2.71 -10.88 -24.64
N ASP A 269 -2.49 -12.01 -25.31
CA ASP A 269 -1.57 -12.17 -26.44
C ASP A 269 -2.18 -11.72 -27.78
N ILE A 270 -3.43 -11.23 -27.78
CA ILE A 270 -4.16 -10.80 -28.97
C ILE A 270 -4.35 -9.28 -28.94
N PRO A 271 -4.02 -8.54 -30.02
CA PRO A 271 -4.33 -7.12 -30.10
C PRO A 271 -5.84 -6.89 -30.25
N LEU A 272 -6.36 -5.88 -29.55
CA LEU A 272 -7.77 -5.52 -29.56
C LEU A 272 -7.96 -4.17 -30.24
N ARG A 273 -8.84 -4.14 -31.25
CA ARG A 273 -9.17 -2.95 -32.04
C ARG A 273 -10.56 -2.45 -31.69
N ASP A 274 -10.77 -1.15 -31.81
CA ASP A 274 -12.06 -0.50 -31.61
C ASP A 274 -12.72 -0.82 -30.25
N LEU A 275 -11.91 -0.93 -29.20
CA LEU A 275 -12.38 -1.25 -27.86
C LEU A 275 -13.24 -0.09 -27.33
N ARG A 276 -14.47 -0.40 -26.92
CA ARG A 276 -15.44 0.62 -26.49
C ARG A 276 -15.25 1.00 -25.03
N VAL A 277 -14.72 2.19 -24.82
CA VAL A 277 -14.46 2.80 -23.51
C VAL A 277 -15.56 3.80 -23.20
N ILE A 278 -16.19 3.65 -22.03
CA ILE A 278 -17.27 4.50 -21.56
C ILE A 278 -16.80 5.25 -20.33
N TRP A 279 -16.90 6.57 -20.41
CA TRP A 279 -16.73 7.45 -19.26
C TRP A 279 -18.10 7.72 -18.67
N SER A 280 -18.24 7.73 -17.35
CA SER A 280 -19.44 8.22 -16.68
C SER A 280 -19.10 9.14 -15.52
N ILE A 281 -19.98 10.11 -15.29
CA ILE A 281 -19.89 11.10 -14.21
C ILE A 281 -21.18 10.98 -13.40
N ASP A 282 -21.06 10.65 -12.11
CA ASP A 282 -22.18 10.38 -11.20
C ASP A 282 -23.20 9.37 -11.75
N GLY A 283 -22.67 8.32 -12.40
CA GLY A 283 -23.47 7.27 -13.03
C GLY A 283 -24.05 7.63 -14.41
N VAL A 284 -23.94 8.87 -14.87
CA VAL A 284 -24.39 9.28 -16.21
C VAL A 284 -23.34 8.94 -17.26
N ALA A 285 -23.64 8.00 -18.15
CA ALA A 285 -22.74 7.57 -19.21
C ALA A 285 -22.60 8.63 -20.32
N LEU A 286 -21.34 8.95 -20.67
CA LEU A 286 -20.97 9.79 -21.79
C LEU A 286 -20.86 8.96 -23.08
N PRO A 287 -20.83 9.61 -24.27
CA PRO A 287 -20.61 8.92 -25.53
C PRO A 287 -19.34 8.06 -25.51
N SER A 288 -19.48 6.82 -25.95
CA SER A 288 -18.38 5.85 -25.96
C SER A 288 -17.26 6.26 -26.90
N ARG A 289 -16.04 5.85 -26.57
CA ARG A 289 -14.83 6.11 -27.35
C ARG A 289 -14.16 4.82 -27.74
N LEU A 290 -13.61 4.80 -28.95
CA LEU A 290 -12.89 3.64 -29.47
C LEU A 290 -11.40 3.80 -29.17
N VAL A 291 -10.79 2.75 -28.64
CA VAL A 291 -9.36 2.71 -28.33
C VAL A 291 -8.77 1.41 -28.85
N ASP A 292 -7.64 1.49 -29.54
CA ASP A 292 -6.87 0.32 -29.93
C ASP A 292 -5.83 0.00 -28.85
N VAL A 293 -5.74 -1.27 -28.47
CA VAL A 293 -4.77 -1.75 -27.47
C VAL A 293 -4.04 -2.98 -28.01
N GLU A 294 -2.74 -2.83 -28.27
CA GLU A 294 -1.90 -3.94 -28.72
C GLU A 294 -1.81 -5.05 -27.65
N ALA A 295 -1.42 -6.25 -28.07
CA ALA A 295 -1.20 -7.38 -27.16
C ALA A 295 -0.15 -7.03 -26.10
N ASN A 296 -0.40 -7.40 -24.83
CA ASN A 296 0.48 -7.12 -23.70
C ASN A 296 0.87 -5.63 -23.53
N ALA A 297 0.05 -4.70 -24.03
CA ALA A 297 0.33 -3.28 -24.01
C ALA A 297 -0.74 -2.48 -23.24
N SER A 298 -0.48 -1.18 -23.07
CA SER A 298 -1.46 -0.23 -22.54
C SER A 298 -1.76 0.86 -23.54
N ALA A 299 -2.99 1.36 -23.52
CA ALA A 299 -3.41 2.56 -24.25
C ALA A 299 -4.05 3.58 -23.29
N THR A 300 -4.14 4.84 -23.73
CA THR A 300 -4.73 5.92 -22.91
C THR A 300 -5.95 6.51 -23.60
N SER A 301 -7.10 6.47 -22.92
CA SER A 301 -8.30 7.23 -23.29
C SER A 301 -8.24 8.61 -22.62
N ARG A 302 -8.49 9.70 -23.35
CA ARG A 302 -8.45 11.09 -22.82
C ARG A 302 -9.79 11.80 -22.95
N LEU A 303 -10.38 12.27 -21.86
CA LEU A 303 -11.64 13.00 -21.78
C LEU A 303 -11.42 14.48 -21.47
N SER A 304 -11.92 15.35 -22.35
CA SER A 304 -12.13 16.76 -22.04
C SER A 304 -13.61 16.96 -21.76
N HIS A 305 -13.96 17.29 -20.52
CA HIS A 305 -15.35 17.43 -20.10
C HIS A 305 -15.52 18.56 -19.09
N ARG A 306 -16.68 19.22 -19.13
CA ARG A 306 -17.06 20.30 -18.22
C ARG A 306 -18.05 19.78 -17.19
N ILE A 307 -17.70 19.90 -15.91
CA ILE A 307 -18.61 19.59 -14.79
C ILE A 307 -19.10 20.93 -14.25
N ASP A 308 -20.42 21.14 -14.23
CA ASP A 308 -21.03 22.44 -13.90
C ASP A 308 -21.36 22.58 -12.41
N GLU A 309 -21.64 21.47 -11.73
CA GLU A 309 -21.95 21.47 -10.30
C GLU A 309 -20.67 21.35 -9.46
N PRO A 310 -20.51 22.15 -8.40
CA PRO A 310 -19.41 21.98 -7.45
C PRO A 310 -19.73 20.86 -6.44
N GLY A 311 -18.69 20.17 -5.98
CA GLY A 311 -18.83 19.05 -5.05
C GLY A 311 -17.89 17.89 -5.41
N VAL A 312 -18.04 16.77 -4.71
CA VAL A 312 -17.30 15.55 -5.05
C VAL A 312 -18.11 14.74 -6.05
N HIS A 313 -17.54 14.49 -7.23
CA HIS A 313 -18.17 13.74 -8.31
C HIS A 313 -17.46 12.40 -8.52
N GLU A 314 -18.22 11.33 -8.76
CA GLU A 314 -17.67 10.02 -9.13
C GLU A 314 -17.38 10.00 -10.63
N VAL A 315 -16.11 9.96 -11.00
CA VAL A 315 -15.69 9.72 -12.39
C VAL A 315 -15.34 8.25 -12.55
N THR A 316 -16.10 7.56 -13.39
CA THR A 316 -15.92 6.15 -13.69
C THR A 316 -15.47 5.97 -15.12
N VAL A 317 -14.56 5.03 -15.34
CA VAL A 317 -14.25 4.50 -16.67
C VAL A 317 -14.55 3.01 -16.68
N SER A 318 -15.32 2.58 -17.67
CA SER A 318 -15.58 1.17 -17.93
C SER A 318 -15.25 0.81 -19.38
N VAL A 319 -14.82 -0.43 -19.58
CA VAL A 319 -14.59 -1.03 -20.89
C VAL A 319 -15.68 -2.05 -21.16
N GLU A 320 -16.36 -1.95 -22.30
CA GLU A 320 -17.29 -2.99 -22.73
C GLU A 320 -16.52 -4.14 -23.39
N HIS A 321 -16.03 -5.06 -22.57
CA HIS A 321 -15.40 -6.29 -23.01
C HIS A 321 -15.75 -7.43 -22.06
N ALA A 322 -15.95 -8.62 -22.61
CA ALA A 322 -16.16 -9.83 -21.83
C ALA A 322 -14.84 -10.58 -21.75
N ASP A 323 -14.34 -10.76 -20.53
CA ASP A 323 -13.09 -11.47 -20.26
C ASP A 323 -13.18 -12.29 -18.98
N SER A 324 -12.05 -12.88 -18.59
CA SER A 324 -11.99 -13.76 -17.41
C SER A 324 -12.16 -13.02 -16.09
N LEU A 325 -12.06 -11.69 -16.03
CA LEU A 325 -12.16 -10.91 -14.80
C LEU A 325 -12.89 -9.58 -15.00
N ALA A 326 -14.19 -9.60 -15.27
CA ALA A 326 -14.96 -8.39 -15.54
C ALA A 326 -14.93 -7.29 -14.45
N ALA A 327 -14.50 -7.62 -13.22
CA ALA A 327 -14.45 -6.68 -12.10
C ALA A 327 -13.36 -5.59 -12.25
N ASP A 328 -12.30 -5.80 -13.04
CA ASP A 328 -11.22 -4.83 -13.27
C ASP A 328 -11.39 -4.03 -14.58
N ASN A 329 -12.39 -4.37 -15.40
CA ASN A 329 -12.86 -3.60 -16.55
C ASN A 329 -13.53 -2.27 -16.20
N ARG A 330 -13.67 -1.96 -14.91
CA ARG A 330 -14.22 -0.69 -14.41
C ARG A 330 -13.38 -0.13 -13.27
N ARG A 331 -13.09 1.16 -13.33
CA ARG A 331 -12.45 1.89 -12.23
C ARG A 331 -13.13 3.23 -11.99
N SER A 332 -13.30 3.59 -10.72
CA SER A 332 -13.85 4.88 -10.29
C SER A 332 -12.80 5.68 -9.54
N VAL A 333 -12.86 7.00 -9.66
CA VAL A 333 -12.15 7.97 -8.83
C VAL A 333 -13.10 9.08 -8.41
N ALA A 334 -12.91 9.61 -7.21
CA ALA A 334 -13.64 10.77 -6.74
C ALA A 334 -12.87 12.04 -7.10
N VAL A 335 -13.55 13.00 -7.74
CA VAL A 335 -12.97 14.28 -8.19
C VAL A 335 -13.65 15.42 -7.44
N ASP A 336 -12.89 16.24 -6.73
CA ASP A 336 -13.40 17.46 -6.09
C ASP A 336 -13.51 18.58 -7.13
N VAL A 337 -14.74 19.01 -7.42
CA VAL A 337 -15.05 20.10 -8.34
C VAL A 337 -15.25 21.37 -7.51
N MET A 338 -14.27 22.27 -7.61
CA MET A 338 -14.26 23.51 -6.86
C MET A 338 -15.18 24.53 -7.51
N ARG A 339 -15.92 25.29 -6.70
CA ARG A 339 -16.73 26.41 -7.23
C ARG A 339 -15.84 27.53 -7.77
N GLU A 340 -14.90 27.97 -6.93
CA GLU A 340 -13.92 29.02 -7.21
C GLU A 340 -12.76 28.85 -6.22
N ILE A 341 -11.54 29.12 -6.66
CA ILE A 341 -10.34 29.06 -5.82
C ILE A 341 -10.21 30.38 -5.08
N GLN A 342 -10.36 30.34 -3.75
CA GLN A 342 -10.27 31.55 -2.92
C GLN A 342 -8.82 31.88 -2.59
N VAL A 343 -8.35 33.04 -3.05
CA VAL A 343 -6.99 33.52 -2.79
C VAL A 343 -7.01 34.81 -1.98
N LEU A 344 -6.39 34.78 -0.81
CA LEU A 344 -6.14 35.96 0.01
C LEU A 344 -4.79 36.57 -0.37
N ILE A 345 -4.80 37.78 -0.93
CA ILE A 345 -3.58 38.53 -1.21
C ILE A 345 -3.40 39.59 -0.12
N VAL A 346 -2.24 39.58 0.52
CA VAL A 346 -1.86 40.57 1.52
C VAL A 346 -0.91 41.57 0.87
N ASP A 347 -1.38 42.80 0.68
CA ASP A 347 -0.57 43.89 0.14
C ASP A 347 0.26 44.53 1.27
N GLY A 348 1.59 44.43 1.17
CA GLY A 348 2.51 45.03 2.12
C GLY A 348 2.57 46.55 2.07
N LYS A 349 2.21 47.16 0.94
CA LYS A 349 2.21 48.62 0.76
C LYS A 349 1.13 49.00 -0.28
N PRO A 350 -0.14 49.04 0.14
CA PRO A 350 -1.24 49.38 -0.76
C PRO A 350 -1.12 50.82 -1.24
N SER A 351 -1.44 51.04 -2.51
CA SER A 351 -1.54 52.37 -3.11
C SER A 351 -2.99 52.67 -3.52
N ARG A 352 -3.31 53.96 -3.63
CA ARG A 352 -4.55 54.42 -4.27
C ARG A 352 -4.38 54.66 -5.77
N GLN A 353 -3.14 54.70 -6.24
CA GLN A 353 -2.84 54.86 -7.66
C GLN A 353 -2.78 53.48 -8.31
N PRO A 354 -3.35 53.31 -9.52
CA PRO A 354 -3.32 52.03 -10.21
C PRO A 354 -1.90 51.53 -10.47
N LEU A 355 -1.66 50.23 -10.24
CA LEU A 355 -0.40 49.54 -10.52
C LEU A 355 0.79 50.02 -9.67
N GLU A 356 0.54 50.76 -8.59
CA GLU A 356 1.57 51.19 -7.64
C GLU A 356 1.59 50.36 -6.35
N GLY A 357 0.53 49.60 -6.06
CA GLY A 357 0.48 48.65 -4.94
C GLY A 357 1.42 47.46 -5.14
N GLN A 358 1.76 46.75 -4.06
CA GLN A 358 2.60 45.54 -4.19
C GLN A 358 1.82 44.38 -4.82
N ALA A 359 0.50 44.34 -4.60
CA ALA A 359 -0.37 43.27 -5.05
C ALA A 359 -1.07 43.53 -6.39
N ASP A 360 -1.04 44.75 -6.93
CA ASP A 360 -1.92 45.16 -8.05
C ASP A 360 -1.77 44.29 -9.30
N PHE A 361 -0.53 44.06 -9.77
CA PHE A 361 -0.26 43.21 -10.94
C PHE A 361 -0.73 41.77 -10.72
N LEU A 362 -0.53 41.26 -9.50
CA LEU A 362 -0.91 39.90 -9.14
C LEU A 362 -2.43 39.72 -9.07
N ALA A 363 -3.14 40.69 -8.48
CA ALA A 363 -4.59 40.69 -8.42
C ALA A 363 -5.20 40.65 -9.84
N ILE A 364 -4.66 41.46 -10.76
CA ILE A 364 -5.09 41.46 -12.17
C ILE A 364 -4.77 40.12 -12.86
N ALA A 365 -3.59 39.54 -12.60
CA ALA A 365 -3.19 38.26 -13.20
C ALA A 365 -4.08 37.09 -12.77
N LEU A 366 -4.51 37.08 -11.51
CA LEU A 366 -5.30 35.98 -10.95
C LEU A 366 -6.81 36.12 -11.24
N SER A 367 -7.36 37.33 -11.24
CA SER A 367 -8.79 37.57 -11.52
C SER A 367 -9.00 38.61 -12.63
N PRO A 368 -8.58 38.34 -13.88
CA PRO A 368 -8.62 39.32 -14.96
C PRO A 368 -10.02 39.81 -15.34
N PHE A 369 -11.05 38.96 -15.26
CA PHE A 369 -12.41 39.33 -15.68
C PHE A 369 -13.09 40.26 -14.66
N ALA A 370 -12.85 40.04 -13.36
CA ALA A 370 -13.29 40.95 -12.30
C ALA A 370 -12.80 42.40 -12.48
N PHE A 371 -11.61 42.59 -13.08
CA PHE A 371 -11.06 43.92 -13.40
C PHE A 371 -11.44 44.42 -14.81
N GLY A 372 -11.77 43.50 -15.73
CA GLY A 372 -12.14 43.81 -17.12
C GLY A 372 -13.60 44.23 -17.32
N GLY A 373 -14.46 44.06 -16.30
CA GLY A 373 -15.90 44.38 -16.38
C GLY A 373 -16.70 43.41 -17.24
N ASP A 374 -16.19 42.20 -17.45
CA ASP A 374 -16.86 41.11 -18.15
C ASP A 374 -17.59 40.21 -17.14
N ASP A 375 -18.78 39.70 -17.48
CA ASP A 375 -19.64 38.91 -16.57
C ASP A 375 -19.20 37.43 -16.45
N GLN A 376 -18.03 37.09 -17.01
CA GLN A 376 -17.49 35.74 -16.94
C GLN A 376 -16.84 35.47 -15.57
N PRO A 377 -17.20 34.37 -14.87
CA PRO A 377 -16.59 34.05 -13.59
C PRO A 377 -15.11 33.63 -13.75
N ASP A 378 -14.23 34.30 -13.00
CA ASP A 378 -12.84 33.89 -12.80
C ASP A 378 -12.79 32.57 -12.02
N SER A 379 -11.89 31.64 -12.40
CA SER A 379 -11.64 30.42 -11.60
C SER A 379 -11.03 30.73 -10.26
N VAL A 380 -10.36 31.88 -10.15
CA VAL A 380 -9.64 32.31 -8.97
C VAL A 380 -10.28 33.61 -8.52
N LYS A 381 -10.80 33.61 -7.30
CA LYS A 381 -11.35 34.80 -6.67
C LYS A 381 -10.32 35.38 -5.72
N THR A 382 -9.87 36.59 -6.03
CA THR A 382 -8.85 37.26 -5.23
C THR A 382 -9.49 38.24 -4.25
N THR A 383 -9.01 38.23 -3.01
CA THR A 383 -9.37 39.23 -2.00
C THR A 383 -8.09 39.91 -1.54
N VAL A 384 -7.97 41.22 -1.76
CA VAL A 384 -6.79 41.99 -1.35
C VAL A 384 -7.03 42.64 0.02
N LYS A 385 -6.13 42.40 0.98
CA LYS A 385 -6.19 42.93 2.35
C LYS A 385 -4.83 43.47 2.80
N GLN A 386 -4.83 44.23 3.88
CA GLN A 386 -3.61 44.64 4.57
C GLN A 386 -3.16 43.59 5.60
N SER A 387 -1.89 43.62 6.02
CA SER A 387 -1.33 42.62 6.95
C SER A 387 -2.08 42.53 8.29
N ASN A 388 -2.54 43.65 8.82
CA ASN A 388 -3.31 43.70 10.07
C ASN A 388 -4.72 43.08 9.97
N GLN A 389 -5.17 42.69 8.78
CA GLN A 389 -6.48 42.08 8.56
C GLN A 389 -6.40 40.58 8.30
N ILE A 390 -5.20 39.97 8.31
CA ILE A 390 -5.01 38.54 8.02
C ILE A 390 -5.85 37.69 8.97
N VAL A 391 -5.65 37.83 10.28
CA VAL A 391 -6.31 37.01 11.32
C VAL A 391 -7.83 37.10 11.18
N LYS A 392 -8.37 38.33 11.14
CA LYS A 392 -9.80 38.57 10.98
C LYS A 392 -10.35 37.95 9.68
N THR A 393 -9.59 38.03 8.59
CA THR A 393 -10.05 37.47 7.31
C THR A 393 -10.07 35.95 7.34
N LEU A 394 -9.10 35.31 7.99
CA LEU A 394 -9.07 33.84 8.16
C LEU A 394 -10.20 33.33 9.08
N GLU A 395 -10.71 34.18 9.99
CA GLU A 395 -11.90 33.88 10.79
C GLU A 395 -13.20 34.05 10.00
N GLU A 396 -13.27 35.04 9.10
CA GLU A 396 -14.46 35.36 8.30
C GLU A 396 -14.58 34.52 7.02
N SER A 397 -13.46 34.09 6.45
CA SER A 397 -13.39 33.31 5.21
C SER A 397 -12.32 32.23 5.28
N ALA A 398 -12.55 31.14 4.55
CA ALA A 398 -11.60 30.03 4.42
C ALA A 398 -10.91 30.07 3.05
N PRO A 399 -9.87 30.92 2.85
CA PRO A 399 -9.10 30.88 1.62
C PRO A 399 -8.39 29.54 1.45
N GLU A 400 -8.02 29.21 0.21
CA GLU A 400 -7.18 28.04 -0.10
C GLU A 400 -5.70 28.42 -0.13
N ILE A 401 -5.42 29.67 -0.51
CA ILE A 401 -4.07 30.18 -0.69
C ILE A 401 -3.95 31.57 -0.07
N ILE A 402 -2.86 31.81 0.66
CA ILE A 402 -2.44 33.12 1.13
C ILE A 402 -1.20 33.55 0.34
N ILE A 403 -1.22 34.77 -0.19
CA ILE A 403 -0.08 35.36 -0.88
C ILE A 403 0.36 36.62 -0.15
N LEU A 404 1.61 36.66 0.30
CA LEU A 404 2.21 37.84 0.93
C LEU A 404 3.01 38.61 -0.12
N ALA A 405 2.54 39.81 -0.48
CA ALA A 405 3.18 40.67 -1.47
C ALA A 405 4.05 41.74 -0.78
N ASN A 406 5.35 41.47 -0.62
CA ASN A 406 6.33 42.39 0.00
C ASN A 406 5.84 42.96 1.35
N VAL A 407 5.31 42.08 2.20
CA VAL A 407 4.84 42.45 3.54
C VAL A 407 6.06 42.69 4.43
N ARG A 408 6.14 43.89 5.02
CA ARG A 408 7.33 44.35 5.74
C ARG A 408 7.69 43.48 6.95
N THR A 409 6.72 43.29 7.83
CA THR A 409 6.86 42.54 9.10
C THR A 409 5.52 41.85 9.39
N LEU A 410 5.57 40.65 9.96
CA LEU A 410 4.40 39.97 10.50
C LEU A 410 4.42 40.02 12.02
N LYS A 411 3.26 40.23 12.65
CA LYS A 411 3.12 40.10 14.10
C LYS A 411 3.07 38.63 14.52
N GLU A 412 3.26 38.37 15.81
CA GLU A 412 3.22 37.01 16.36
C GLU A 412 1.88 36.32 16.09
N ASP A 413 0.75 36.99 16.34
CA ASP A 413 -0.59 36.44 16.08
C ASP A 413 -0.81 36.13 14.59
N GLU A 414 -0.31 36.99 13.69
CA GLU A 414 -0.39 36.81 12.24
C GLU A 414 0.43 35.59 11.80
N ARG A 415 1.67 35.44 12.31
CA ARG A 415 2.52 34.27 12.07
C ARG A 415 1.88 32.99 12.60
N LYS A 416 1.30 33.01 13.80
CA LYS A 416 0.61 31.87 14.40
C LYS A 416 -0.58 31.43 13.53
N ALA A 417 -1.39 32.39 13.07
CA ALA A 417 -2.53 32.10 12.19
C ALA A 417 -2.11 31.51 10.84
N ILE A 418 -1.07 32.07 10.21
CA ILE A 418 -0.55 31.56 8.94
C ILE A 418 0.09 30.16 9.13
N ALA A 419 0.83 29.94 10.22
CA ALA A 419 1.43 28.65 10.51
C ALA A 419 0.35 27.57 10.68
N SER A 420 -0.71 27.85 11.45
CA SER A 420 -1.85 26.94 11.59
C SER A 420 -2.52 26.66 10.23
N PHE A 421 -2.76 27.72 9.44
CA PHE A 421 -3.35 27.60 8.11
C PHE A 421 -2.55 26.67 7.18
N VAL A 422 -1.22 26.82 7.12
CA VAL A 422 -0.36 25.99 6.26
C VAL A 422 -0.32 24.54 6.76
N LEU A 423 -0.13 24.33 8.07
CA LEU A 423 -0.04 22.97 8.62
C LEU A 423 -1.35 22.18 8.42
N GLN A 424 -2.50 22.87 8.38
CA GLN A 424 -3.81 22.29 8.06
C GLN A 424 -4.06 22.01 6.57
N GLY A 425 -3.15 22.39 5.67
CA GLY A 425 -3.26 22.14 4.23
C GLY A 425 -3.48 23.37 3.36
N GLY A 426 -3.45 24.57 3.94
CA GLY A 426 -3.42 25.81 3.17
C GLY A 426 -2.07 26.02 2.48
N SER A 427 -2.06 26.77 1.37
CA SER A 427 -0.82 27.10 0.67
C SER A 427 -0.40 28.54 0.92
N LEU A 428 0.88 28.76 1.19
CA LEU A 428 1.49 30.08 1.40
C LEU A 428 2.46 30.41 0.27
N ILE A 429 2.26 31.56 -0.38
CA ILE A 429 3.22 32.13 -1.32
C ILE A 429 3.77 33.42 -0.73
N VAL A 430 5.10 33.53 -0.64
CA VAL A 430 5.79 34.73 -0.13
C VAL A 430 6.57 35.37 -1.27
N PHE A 431 6.22 36.61 -1.62
CA PHE A 431 7.00 37.46 -2.52
C PHE A 431 7.84 38.43 -1.69
N ASP A 432 9.16 38.43 -1.95
CA ASP A 432 10.09 39.39 -1.35
C ASP A 432 9.87 40.82 -1.88
N GLY A 433 10.65 41.76 -1.37
CA GLY A 433 10.81 43.09 -1.92
C GLY A 433 11.64 43.98 -1.02
N ASN A 434 11.66 45.26 -1.36
CA ASN A 434 12.50 46.27 -0.71
C ASN A 434 12.10 46.62 0.73
N ASP A 435 10.90 46.27 1.15
CA ASP A 435 10.35 46.67 2.45
C ASP A 435 10.31 45.49 3.45
N LEU A 436 10.52 44.25 2.97
CA LEU A 436 10.54 43.02 3.78
C LEU A 436 11.78 42.95 4.69
N LYS A 437 11.58 42.63 5.97
CA LYS A 437 12.65 42.36 6.94
C LYS A 437 12.92 40.86 7.04
N SER A 438 14.07 40.41 6.54
CA SER A 438 14.46 38.99 6.52
C SER A 438 14.46 38.36 7.93
N ASP A 439 14.94 39.08 8.94
CA ASP A 439 15.04 38.58 10.31
C ASP A 439 13.69 38.08 10.87
N ASP A 440 12.58 38.77 10.59
CA ASP A 440 11.25 38.40 11.09
C ASP A 440 10.69 37.14 10.38
N TYR A 441 11.08 36.93 9.13
CA TYR A 441 10.63 35.80 8.29
C TYR A 441 11.50 34.56 8.47
N ASN A 442 12.76 34.73 8.86
CA ASN A 442 13.70 33.65 9.18
C ASN A 442 13.45 33.03 10.55
N LEU A 443 12.51 33.57 11.35
CA LEU A 443 12.07 32.95 12.60
C LEU A 443 11.27 31.68 12.34
N THR A 444 11.33 30.73 13.26
CA THR A 444 10.40 29.60 13.33
C THR A 444 9.02 30.09 13.79
N TRP A 445 7.97 29.85 12.99
CA TRP A 445 6.61 30.28 13.30
C TRP A 445 5.86 29.16 14.03
N THR A 446 5.59 29.35 15.32
CA THR A 446 4.96 28.32 16.15
C THR A 446 3.45 28.53 16.27
N CYS A 447 2.69 27.46 16.17
CA CYS A 447 1.27 27.40 16.50
C CYS A 447 0.96 26.15 17.33
N ASP A 448 -0.31 25.94 17.67
CA ASP A 448 -0.71 24.84 18.54
C ASP A 448 -0.54 23.45 17.88
N GLN A 449 -0.49 23.41 16.53
CA GLN A 449 -0.33 22.20 15.73
C GLN A 449 1.14 21.87 15.39
N GLY A 450 2.08 22.78 15.65
CA GLY A 450 3.49 22.58 15.34
C GLY A 450 4.22 23.87 14.97
N SER A 451 5.34 23.72 14.27
CA SER A 451 6.19 24.82 13.83
C SER A 451 6.31 24.85 12.31
N LEU A 452 6.32 26.06 11.76
CA LEU A 452 6.52 26.33 10.34
C LEU A 452 7.81 27.13 10.15
N GLU A 453 8.66 26.65 9.24
CA GLU A 453 9.82 27.38 8.74
C GLU A 453 9.70 27.53 7.23
N LEU A 454 10.17 28.67 6.70
CA LEU A 454 10.18 28.91 5.27
C LEU A 454 11.11 27.91 4.55
N PRO A 455 10.91 27.67 3.24
CA PRO A 455 11.74 26.75 2.46
C PRO A 455 13.23 27.14 2.42
N ALA A 456 13.55 28.43 2.47
CA ALA A 456 14.91 28.94 2.47
C ALA A 456 15.06 30.14 3.43
N VAL A 457 16.27 30.29 3.96
CA VAL A 457 16.67 31.45 4.76
C VAL A 457 16.87 32.64 3.81
N LEU A 458 16.24 33.76 4.14
CA LEU A 458 16.36 35.03 3.41
C LEU A 458 17.69 35.70 3.80
N GLY A 459 18.60 35.83 2.83
CA GLY A 459 19.89 36.50 2.98
C GLY A 459 19.88 37.96 2.53
N ASP A 460 21.01 38.41 2.00
CA ASP A 460 21.16 39.78 1.51
C ASP A 460 20.49 40.02 0.15
N VAL A 461 20.15 41.28 -0.13
CA VAL A 461 19.67 41.69 -1.46
C VAL A 461 20.87 41.85 -2.38
N VAL A 462 20.86 41.09 -3.49
CA VAL A 462 21.86 41.17 -4.55
C VAL A 462 21.33 42.10 -5.65
N GLY A 463 22.17 43.03 -6.11
CA GLY A 463 21.82 44.01 -7.13
C GLY A 463 21.46 45.38 -6.57
N ASP A 464 20.98 46.26 -7.44
CA ASP A 464 20.52 47.59 -7.03
C ASP A 464 19.18 47.89 -7.74
N PRO A 465 18.06 47.93 -7.00
CA PRO A 465 16.74 48.20 -7.58
C PRO A 465 16.55 49.67 -8.01
N LYS A 466 17.47 50.57 -7.66
CA LYS A 466 17.41 52.01 -7.98
C LYS A 466 18.44 52.47 -9.00
N ALA A 467 19.51 51.69 -9.23
CA ALA A 467 20.49 52.00 -10.28
C ALA A 467 19.82 51.94 -11.67
N GLU A 468 20.25 52.82 -12.57
CA GLU A 468 19.77 52.88 -13.96
C GLU A 468 19.57 51.47 -14.54
N ARG A 469 18.33 51.15 -14.92
CA ARG A 469 17.77 49.85 -15.35
C ARG A 469 18.60 49.11 -16.42
N LYS A 470 19.80 48.66 -16.08
CA LYS A 470 20.58 47.69 -16.85
C LYS A 470 20.36 46.35 -16.18
N ALA A 471 19.51 45.53 -16.80
CA ALA A 471 19.29 44.16 -16.38
C ALA A 471 20.64 43.42 -16.29
N LYS A 472 20.98 42.97 -15.09
CA LYS A 472 22.21 42.19 -14.84
C LYS A 472 21.95 40.70 -14.91
N TRP A 473 20.71 40.29 -14.67
CA TRP A 473 20.31 38.89 -14.60
C TRP A 473 19.03 38.62 -15.38
N ARG A 474 18.84 37.34 -15.71
CA ARG A 474 17.62 36.79 -16.33
C ARG A 474 17.17 35.56 -15.56
N ILE A 475 15.95 35.11 -15.82
CA ILE A 475 15.53 33.77 -15.36
C ILE A 475 16.34 32.73 -16.16
N GLY A 476 17.00 31.84 -15.42
CA GLY A 476 17.83 30.77 -15.96
C GLY A 476 17.04 29.46 -16.05
N GLU A 477 17.52 28.44 -15.33
CA GLU A 477 16.95 27.09 -15.35
C GLU A 477 15.58 27.03 -14.64
N ILE A 478 14.63 26.37 -15.30
CA ILE A 478 13.34 25.97 -14.73
C ILE A 478 13.47 24.50 -14.34
N ASN A 479 12.98 24.14 -13.17
CA ASN A 479 12.95 22.75 -12.75
C ASN A 479 12.03 21.95 -13.70
N PRO A 480 12.58 21.02 -14.52
CA PRO A 480 11.79 20.31 -15.54
C PRO A 480 10.75 19.36 -14.92
N GLN A 481 10.90 19.03 -13.64
CA GLN A 481 10.00 18.16 -12.92
C GLN A 481 8.82 18.90 -12.31
N TYR A 482 8.81 20.24 -12.30
CA TYR A 482 7.66 21.03 -11.89
C TYR A 482 6.70 21.22 -13.08
N ALA A 483 5.74 20.30 -13.18
CA ALA A 483 4.79 20.20 -14.30
C ALA A 483 4.06 21.52 -14.66
N PRO A 484 3.58 22.35 -13.70
CA PRO A 484 2.81 23.55 -14.03
C PRO A 484 3.56 24.57 -14.89
N TRP A 485 4.88 24.69 -14.73
CA TRP A 485 5.69 25.64 -15.49
C TRP A 485 6.42 25.03 -16.68
N ASN A 486 6.57 23.70 -16.72
CA ASN A 486 7.12 23.02 -17.90
C ASN A 486 6.18 23.18 -19.13
N LEU A 487 4.88 23.34 -18.90
CA LEU A 487 3.91 23.67 -19.97
C LEU A 487 4.19 25.04 -20.61
N LEU A 488 4.83 25.96 -19.88
CA LEU A 488 5.14 27.31 -20.37
C LEU A 488 6.42 27.35 -21.23
N THR A 489 7.20 26.27 -21.22
CA THR A 489 8.46 26.12 -21.98
C THR A 489 8.33 25.24 -23.22
N ALA A 490 7.15 24.69 -23.49
CA ALA A 490 6.91 23.78 -24.61
C ALA A 490 6.95 24.47 -26.00
N SER A 491 7.01 25.81 -26.05
CA SER A 491 7.14 26.59 -27.28
C SER A 491 8.61 26.91 -27.61
N ASP A 492 8.96 27.01 -28.90
CA ASP A 492 10.30 27.44 -29.36
C ASP A 492 10.72 28.82 -28.81
N GLN A 493 9.76 29.63 -28.38
CA GLN A 493 9.99 30.85 -27.61
C GLN A 493 10.10 30.48 -26.13
N GLN A 494 11.21 30.79 -25.48
CA GLN A 494 11.38 30.65 -24.03
C GLN A 494 10.95 31.96 -23.33
N PRO A 495 9.65 32.18 -23.05
CA PRO A 495 9.14 33.50 -22.67
C PRO A 495 9.68 34.00 -21.32
N LEU A 496 10.11 33.10 -20.44
CA LEU A 496 10.73 33.44 -19.16
C LEU A 496 12.17 33.97 -19.32
N SER A 497 12.87 33.60 -20.39
CA SER A 497 14.26 34.05 -20.64
C SER A 497 14.36 35.55 -20.94
N GLU A 498 13.27 36.18 -21.39
CA GLU A 498 13.19 37.63 -21.65
C GLU A 498 12.95 38.46 -20.38
N VAL A 499 12.70 37.80 -19.26
CA VAL A 499 12.47 38.47 -17.98
C VAL A 499 13.79 39.03 -17.49
N GLU A 500 13.82 40.35 -17.30
CA GLU A 500 14.95 41.06 -16.76
C GLU A 500 14.83 41.15 -15.23
N ILE A 501 15.94 40.92 -14.54
CA ILE A 501 16.07 41.02 -13.09
C ILE A 501 17.17 42.04 -12.76
N TYR A 502 16.82 43.01 -11.91
CA TYR A 502 17.67 44.11 -11.47
C TYR A 502 18.19 43.90 -10.04
N ALA A 503 17.37 43.24 -9.21
CA ALA A 503 17.71 42.85 -7.86
C ALA A 503 16.94 41.57 -7.48
N TYR A 504 17.50 40.79 -6.56
CA TYR A 504 16.82 39.64 -5.97
C TYR A 504 17.40 39.35 -4.57
N ARG A 505 16.65 38.64 -3.76
CA ARG A 505 17.09 38.14 -2.45
C ARG A 505 17.89 36.86 -2.59
N GLN A 506 19.05 36.76 -1.95
CA GLN A 506 19.73 35.48 -1.85
C GLN A 506 18.92 34.51 -0.97
N LEU A 507 18.60 33.34 -1.50
CA LEU A 507 17.91 32.27 -0.77
C LEU A 507 18.89 31.16 -0.43
N GLU A 508 19.13 30.95 0.86
CA GLU A 508 20.00 29.90 1.36
C GLU A 508 19.16 28.69 1.78
N LEU A 509 19.39 27.55 1.14
CA LEU A 509 18.69 26.32 1.46
C LEU A 509 19.22 25.75 2.79
N PRO A 510 18.36 25.25 3.68
CA PRO A 510 18.82 24.53 4.86
C PRO A 510 19.63 23.29 4.40
N PRO A 511 20.70 22.92 5.12
CA PRO A 511 21.52 21.78 4.76
C PRO A 511 20.65 20.52 4.70
N SER A 512 20.50 19.96 3.50
CA SER A 512 19.82 18.69 3.28
C SER A 512 20.64 17.59 3.96
N GLY A 513 20.05 16.88 4.93
CA GLY A 513 20.71 15.82 5.69
C GLY A 513 21.16 14.58 4.90
N GLN A 514 21.24 14.66 3.57
CA GLN A 514 21.70 13.63 2.64
C GLN A 514 22.28 14.34 1.42
N ASP A 515 23.60 14.61 1.42
CA ASP A 515 24.45 14.69 0.21
C ASP A 515 25.91 15.06 0.56
N ASP A 516 26.51 14.37 1.54
CA ASP A 516 27.96 14.47 1.83
C ASP A 516 28.72 13.13 1.73
N ALA A 517 28.07 12.06 1.23
CA ALA A 517 28.71 10.75 1.10
C ALA A 517 29.22 10.40 -0.32
N THR A 518 29.00 11.26 -1.33
CA THR A 518 29.31 10.91 -2.74
C THR A 518 30.34 11.81 -3.42
N ASN A 519 30.92 12.81 -2.75
CA ASN A 519 31.96 13.67 -3.35
C ASN A 519 33.32 13.70 -2.62
N GLN A 520 33.60 12.73 -1.74
CA GLN A 520 34.96 12.44 -1.25
C GLN A 520 35.40 11.03 -1.65
N ALA A 521 35.47 10.77 -2.96
CA ALA A 521 36.21 9.63 -3.51
C ALA A 521 36.62 9.89 -4.97
N VAL A 522 37.15 11.08 -5.25
CA VAL A 522 37.85 11.36 -6.52
C VAL A 522 39.15 12.04 -6.16
N ASP A 523 40.10 11.25 -5.64
CA ASP A 523 41.55 11.47 -5.72
C ASP A 523 42.26 10.44 -4.84
N ASP A 524 42.18 9.15 -5.19
CA ASP A 524 43.34 8.25 -5.16
C ASP A 524 42.94 6.87 -5.67
N ARG A 525 43.40 6.50 -6.87
CA ARG A 525 43.77 5.13 -7.27
C ARG A 525 44.19 5.14 -8.73
N THR A 526 45.48 5.34 -8.91
CA THR A 526 46.19 4.84 -10.09
C THR A 526 46.47 3.34 -9.93
N ALA A 527 46.47 2.66 -11.08
CA ALA A 527 47.12 1.39 -11.42
C ALA A 527 46.39 0.04 -11.23
N ALA A 528 46.38 -0.71 -12.35
CA ALA A 528 46.31 -2.17 -12.54
C ALA A 528 44.94 -2.85 -12.81
N GLY A 529 44.53 -2.76 -14.09
CA GLY A 529 44.03 -3.82 -15.00
C GLY A 529 43.32 -5.10 -14.54
N ASP A 530 42.15 -5.34 -15.14
CA ASP A 530 41.77 -6.62 -15.78
C ASP A 530 40.65 -6.39 -16.83
N PRO A 531 40.80 -6.73 -18.13
CA PRO A 531 39.84 -6.36 -19.17
C PRO A 531 38.95 -7.54 -19.62
N ASN A 532 38.25 -8.20 -18.70
CA ASN A 532 37.25 -9.21 -19.07
C ASN A 532 36.13 -9.33 -18.02
N ASN A 533 35.10 -8.51 -18.16
CA ASN A 533 33.76 -8.90 -17.72
C ASN A 533 32.71 -8.16 -18.55
N VAL A 534 32.19 -8.84 -19.58
CA VAL A 534 31.05 -8.40 -20.37
C VAL A 534 29.87 -9.23 -19.90
N ASP A 535 29.04 -8.66 -19.04
CA ASP A 535 27.66 -9.11 -18.86
C ASP A 535 26.76 -7.90 -18.60
N SER A 536 25.98 -7.60 -19.63
CA SER A 536 24.91 -6.60 -19.65
C SER A 536 23.74 -7.08 -18.82
N VAL A 537 23.50 -6.44 -17.68
CA VAL A 537 22.24 -6.54 -16.94
C VAL A 537 21.46 -5.24 -17.13
N ALA A 538 20.47 -5.29 -18.01
CA ALA A 538 19.41 -4.30 -18.08
C ALA A 538 18.56 -4.43 -16.81
N SER A 539 18.91 -3.66 -15.78
CA SER A 539 18.10 -3.51 -14.57
C SER A 539 17.04 -2.44 -14.83
N SER A 540 15.81 -2.89 -15.00
CA SER A 540 14.59 -2.08 -14.91
C SER A 540 14.53 -1.42 -13.53
N ALA A 541 15.00 -0.18 -13.45
CA ALA A 541 14.80 0.65 -12.28
C ALA A 541 13.32 1.01 -12.18
N THR A 542 12.71 0.64 -11.06
CA THR A 542 11.49 1.22 -10.50
C THR A 542 11.53 2.75 -10.64
N PRO A 543 10.45 3.44 -11.06
CA PRO A 543 10.51 4.87 -11.28
C PRO A 543 10.77 5.57 -9.94
N THR A 544 11.93 6.21 -9.85
CA THR A 544 12.27 7.16 -8.79
C THR A 544 11.19 8.23 -8.74
N ALA A 545 10.58 8.46 -7.58
CA ALA A 545 9.54 9.46 -7.38
C ALA A 545 9.99 10.82 -7.95
N THR A 546 9.21 11.35 -8.90
CA THR A 546 9.43 12.67 -9.51
C THR A 546 9.26 13.79 -8.48
N THR A 547 9.94 14.93 -8.64
CA THR A 547 9.82 16.12 -7.77
C THR A 547 8.36 16.56 -7.56
N SER A 548 7.50 16.43 -8.58
CA SER A 548 6.06 16.64 -8.47
C SER A 548 5.39 15.69 -7.49
N ASP A 549 5.84 14.44 -7.42
CA ASP A 549 5.38 13.41 -6.50
C ASP A 549 5.93 13.64 -5.07
N SER A 550 7.12 14.23 -4.94
CA SER A 550 7.68 14.67 -3.64
C SER A 550 6.89 15.83 -3.04
N LEU A 551 6.40 16.73 -3.89
CA LEU A 551 5.50 17.82 -3.50
C LEU A 551 4.04 17.35 -3.34
N ARG A 552 3.61 16.28 -4.03
CA ARG A 552 2.24 15.73 -3.97
C ARG A 552 2.07 14.59 -2.96
N GLY A 553 3.15 14.02 -2.43
CA GLY A 553 3.12 12.83 -1.59
C GLY A 553 2.26 12.99 -0.34
N VAL A 554 1.39 12.01 -0.07
CA VAL A 554 0.56 11.92 1.13
C VAL A 554 1.33 11.09 2.16
N GLY A 555 2.25 11.70 2.91
CA GLY A 555 3.01 10.99 3.94
C GLY A 555 3.96 11.85 4.76
N ASN A 556 3.90 11.62 6.08
CA ASN A 556 4.63 12.16 7.23
C ASN A 556 4.61 13.67 7.48
N ASP A 557 4.40 14.02 8.76
CA ASP A 557 4.42 15.38 9.34
C ASP A 557 5.83 16.00 9.37
N ASP A 558 6.85 15.31 8.85
CA ASP A 558 8.21 15.83 8.73
C ASP A 558 8.32 16.81 7.56
N PRO A 559 9.08 17.91 7.71
CA PRO A 559 9.31 18.87 6.64
C PRO A 559 10.00 18.19 5.45
N SER A 560 9.34 18.16 4.29
CA SER A 560 9.96 17.71 3.04
C SER A 560 11.20 18.57 2.71
N PRO A 561 12.18 18.03 1.97
CA PRO A 561 13.31 18.82 1.50
C PRO A 561 12.82 20.00 0.64
N SER A 562 13.55 21.11 0.73
CA SER A 562 13.27 22.29 -0.09
C SER A 562 13.71 22.05 -1.52
N VAL A 563 12.83 22.38 -2.46
CA VAL A 563 13.02 22.17 -3.91
C VAL A 563 13.16 23.53 -4.59
N VAL A 564 14.21 23.69 -5.37
CA VAL A 564 14.37 24.88 -6.23
C VAL A 564 13.53 24.70 -7.49
N LEU A 565 12.62 25.64 -7.76
CA LEU A 565 11.72 25.64 -8.92
C LEU A 565 12.24 26.52 -10.05
N LEU A 566 12.83 27.67 -9.72
CA LEU A 566 13.46 28.60 -10.67
C LEU A 566 14.80 29.04 -10.16
N LYS A 567 15.76 29.19 -11.07
CA LYS A 567 17.06 29.81 -10.79
C LYS A 567 17.23 31.09 -11.60
N VAL A 568 18.06 31.98 -11.06
CA VAL A 568 18.63 33.10 -11.80
C VAL A 568 19.71 32.56 -12.76
N SER A 569 20.04 33.31 -13.81
CA SER A 569 21.06 32.94 -14.80
C SER A 569 22.47 32.69 -14.22
N ASP A 570 22.75 33.12 -13.00
CA ASP A 570 24.00 32.85 -12.26
C ASP A 570 23.95 31.59 -11.38
N GLY A 571 22.83 30.86 -11.40
CA GLY A 571 22.62 29.61 -10.68
C GLY A 571 21.96 29.76 -9.31
N ASN A 572 21.80 31.00 -8.80
CA ASN A 572 21.18 31.21 -7.50
C ASN A 572 19.67 30.91 -7.52
N PRO A 573 19.09 30.35 -6.43
CA PRO A 573 17.66 30.07 -6.37
C PRO A 573 16.82 31.36 -6.44
N LEU A 574 15.83 31.38 -7.33
CA LEU A 574 14.87 32.48 -7.49
C LEU A 574 13.51 32.12 -6.87
N VAL A 575 13.10 30.85 -6.99
CA VAL A 575 11.90 30.32 -6.35
C VAL A 575 12.20 28.99 -5.70
N VAL A 576 11.86 28.87 -4.43
CA VAL A 576 12.00 27.65 -3.64
C VAL A 576 10.64 27.24 -3.09
N ALA A 577 10.32 25.96 -3.19
CA ALA A 577 9.09 25.39 -2.66
C ALA A 577 9.40 24.27 -1.67
N SER A 578 8.53 24.09 -0.69
CA SER A 578 8.58 22.93 0.19
C SER A 578 7.20 22.59 0.75
N LYS A 579 7.00 21.32 1.08
CA LYS A 579 5.81 20.85 1.80
C LYS A 579 6.05 21.02 3.30
N ARG A 580 5.05 21.54 4.01
CA ARG A 580 5.09 21.80 5.46
C ARG A 580 3.77 21.34 6.07
N GLY A 581 3.81 20.29 6.89
CA GLY A 581 2.60 19.59 7.33
C GLY A 581 1.79 19.11 6.13
N ARG A 582 0.51 19.47 6.08
CA ARG A 582 -0.38 19.13 4.94
C ARG A 582 -0.35 20.16 3.81
N GLY A 583 0.28 21.32 4.00
CA GLY A 583 0.27 22.43 3.05
C GLY A 583 1.61 22.64 2.34
N HIS A 584 1.66 23.70 1.55
CA HIS A 584 2.80 24.05 0.70
C HIS A 584 3.24 25.48 0.94
N VAL A 585 4.55 25.71 0.94
CA VAL A 585 5.14 27.04 1.03
C VAL A 585 6.03 27.30 -0.16
N TYR A 586 5.78 28.42 -0.85
CA TYR A 586 6.53 28.88 -2.01
C TYR A 586 7.14 30.25 -1.68
N GLN A 587 8.42 30.41 -1.95
CA GLN A 587 9.18 31.61 -1.63
C GLN A 587 9.84 32.14 -2.89
N PHE A 588 9.47 33.38 -3.26
CA PHE A 588 10.01 34.09 -4.40
C PHE A 588 11.04 35.12 -3.90
N ALA A 589 12.26 35.07 -4.43
CA ALA A 589 13.33 36.02 -4.15
C ALA A 589 13.13 37.41 -4.81
N ILE A 590 12.01 37.59 -5.50
CA ILE A 590 11.63 38.82 -6.21
C ILE A 590 10.19 39.21 -5.83
N PRO A 591 9.85 40.50 -5.92
CA PRO A 591 8.49 40.99 -5.75
C PRO A 591 7.59 40.60 -6.93
N CYS A 592 6.28 40.56 -6.69
CA CYS A 592 5.25 40.40 -7.72
C CYS A 592 4.90 41.72 -8.45
N ASN A 593 5.74 42.76 -8.32
CA ASN A 593 5.60 44.03 -9.04
C ASN A 593 6.88 44.36 -9.84
N ALA A 594 6.84 45.47 -10.59
CA ALA A 594 7.92 45.86 -11.50
C ALA A 594 9.15 46.51 -10.83
N SER A 595 9.28 46.45 -9.49
CA SER A 595 10.34 47.18 -8.77
C SER A 595 11.72 46.55 -8.94
N TRP A 596 11.82 45.22 -8.96
CA TRP A 596 13.10 44.49 -9.07
C TRP A 596 13.21 43.65 -10.34
N THR A 597 12.10 43.46 -11.06
CA THR A 597 12.04 42.59 -12.25
C THR A 597 11.01 43.10 -13.26
N THR A 598 11.15 42.73 -14.52
CA THR A 598 10.09 42.94 -15.54
C THR A 598 9.06 41.81 -15.57
N LEU A 599 9.17 40.77 -14.73
CA LEU A 599 8.31 39.57 -14.79
C LEU A 599 6.82 39.93 -14.88
N PRO A 600 6.24 40.79 -14.02
CA PRO A 600 4.81 41.11 -14.06
C PRO A 600 4.36 41.88 -15.31
N LEU A 601 5.30 42.40 -16.09
CA LEU A 601 5.05 43.11 -17.34
C LEU A 601 5.10 42.17 -18.57
N ARG A 602 5.53 40.91 -18.39
CA ARG A 602 5.61 39.92 -19.47
C ARG A 602 4.31 39.12 -19.56
N MET A 603 3.92 38.74 -20.78
CA MET A 603 2.71 37.95 -21.03
C MET A 603 2.69 36.59 -20.31
N VAL A 604 3.87 36.04 -19.98
CA VAL A 604 3.99 34.76 -19.27
C VAL A 604 3.59 34.83 -17.80
N PHE A 605 3.54 36.02 -17.19
CA PHE A 605 3.23 36.17 -15.76
C PHE A 605 1.84 35.64 -15.40
N LEU A 606 0.83 35.99 -16.20
CA LEU A 606 -0.55 35.55 -15.97
C LEU A 606 -0.70 34.02 -15.98
N PRO A 607 -0.32 33.29 -17.05
CA PRO A 607 -0.43 31.85 -17.06
C PRO A 607 0.48 31.19 -16.02
N MET A 608 1.66 31.77 -15.71
CA MET A 608 2.55 31.27 -14.66
C MET A 608 1.89 31.28 -13.27
N MET A 609 1.26 32.39 -12.90
CA MET A 609 0.61 32.53 -11.61
C MET A 609 -0.67 31.71 -11.53
N GLN A 610 -1.48 31.66 -12.61
CA GLN A 610 -2.69 30.86 -12.64
C GLN A 610 -2.41 29.35 -12.56
N GLN A 611 -1.43 28.83 -13.31
CA GLN A 611 -1.06 27.42 -13.26
C GLN A 611 -0.54 27.01 -11.87
N MET A 612 0.25 27.88 -11.23
CA MET A 612 0.72 27.63 -9.86
C MET A 612 -0.43 27.62 -8.85
N VAL A 613 -1.36 28.58 -8.93
CA VAL A 613 -2.52 28.64 -8.03
C VAL A 613 -3.45 27.44 -8.23
N LEU A 614 -3.69 27.02 -9.47
CA LEU A 614 -4.49 25.83 -9.78
C LEU A 614 -3.83 24.55 -9.22
N ASP A 615 -2.52 24.39 -9.39
CA ASP A 615 -1.78 23.24 -8.86
C ASP A 615 -1.81 23.19 -7.32
N LEU A 616 -1.60 24.34 -6.66
CA LEU A 616 -1.67 24.44 -5.20
C LEU A 616 -3.08 24.14 -4.66
N ALA A 617 -4.12 24.62 -5.32
CA ALA A 617 -5.50 24.31 -4.95
C ALA A 617 -5.78 22.80 -5.07
N GLY A 618 -5.37 22.19 -6.19
CA GLY A 618 -5.56 20.76 -6.44
C GLY A 618 -4.82 19.83 -5.46
N CYS A 619 -3.68 20.26 -4.92
CA CYS A 619 -2.91 19.46 -3.97
C CYS A 619 -3.58 19.32 -2.59
N ARG A 620 -4.60 20.14 -2.27
CA ARG A 620 -5.18 20.23 -0.92
C ARG A 620 -6.04 19.02 -0.52
N LYS A 621 -6.67 18.33 -1.49
CA LYS A 621 -7.62 17.25 -1.20
C LYS A 621 -7.33 16.01 -2.05
N ALA A 622 -6.78 14.99 -1.40
CA ALA A 622 -6.86 13.63 -1.91
C ALA A 622 -8.28 13.09 -1.67
N THR A 623 -9.15 13.19 -2.68
CA THR A 623 -10.52 12.64 -2.62
C THR A 623 -10.59 11.13 -2.82
N THR A 624 -9.53 10.53 -3.37
CA THR A 624 -9.46 9.07 -3.61
C THR A 624 -8.38 8.47 -2.73
N LEU A 625 -8.76 7.47 -1.92
CA LEU A 625 -7.86 6.71 -1.05
C LEU A 625 -7.65 5.30 -1.62
N SER A 626 -6.43 4.79 -1.48
CA SER A 626 -6.15 3.39 -1.84
C SER A 626 -6.61 2.45 -0.74
N VAL A 627 -7.05 1.24 -1.10
CA VAL A 627 -7.38 0.19 -0.12
C VAL A 627 -6.13 -0.13 0.70
N GLY A 628 -6.28 -0.18 2.02
CA GLY A 628 -5.17 -0.39 2.96
C GLY A 628 -4.37 0.87 3.30
N GLN A 629 -4.62 2.00 2.63
CA GLN A 629 -4.06 3.29 3.04
C GLN A 629 -4.66 3.69 4.40
N PRO A 630 -3.84 3.94 5.43
CA PRO A 630 -4.35 4.38 6.72
C PRO A 630 -4.99 5.77 6.56
N ILE A 631 -6.18 5.93 7.14
CA ILE A 631 -6.84 7.24 7.20
C ILE A 631 -6.43 7.88 8.53
N ALA A 632 -5.54 8.88 8.46
CA ALA A 632 -5.18 9.70 9.60
C ALA A 632 -6.09 10.94 9.62
N ILE A 633 -7.03 10.98 10.55
CA ILE A 633 -7.89 12.14 10.81
C ILE A 633 -7.46 12.73 12.15
N PRO A 634 -7.04 14.01 12.20
CA PRO A 634 -6.84 14.71 13.47
C PRO A 634 -8.09 14.61 14.35
N ILE A 635 -7.91 14.41 15.66
CA ILE A 635 -9.04 14.27 16.60
C ILE A 635 -10.01 15.45 16.55
N GLU A 636 -9.49 16.65 16.31
CA GLU A 636 -10.26 17.88 16.15
C GLU A 636 -11.19 17.81 14.92
N GLU A 637 -10.65 17.38 13.78
CA GLU A 637 -11.42 17.19 12.53
C GLU A 637 -12.44 16.05 12.69
N PHE A 638 -12.06 14.96 13.34
CA PHE A 638 -12.98 13.86 13.64
C PHE A 638 -14.13 14.31 14.53
N SER A 639 -13.86 15.14 15.54
CA SER A 639 -14.88 15.67 16.45
C SER A 639 -15.85 16.60 15.71
N ALA A 640 -15.34 17.50 14.86
CA ALA A 640 -16.17 18.38 14.04
C ALA A 640 -17.03 17.60 13.02
N LEU A 641 -16.46 16.56 12.40
CA LEU A 641 -17.20 15.66 11.51
C LEU A 641 -18.28 14.88 12.25
N ALA A 642 -18.00 14.39 13.46
CA ALA A 642 -18.97 13.70 14.30
C ALA A 642 -20.14 14.62 14.67
N GLU A 643 -19.88 15.86 15.08
CA GLU A 643 -20.91 16.85 15.41
C GLU A 643 -21.78 17.20 14.19
N SER A 644 -21.17 17.46 13.02
CA SER A 644 -21.92 17.76 11.79
C SER A 644 -22.75 16.58 11.27
N SER A 645 -22.29 15.34 11.45
CA SER A 645 -23.03 14.14 11.08
C SER A 645 -24.25 13.91 11.98
N MET A 646 -24.15 14.26 13.26
CA MET A 646 -25.29 14.23 14.18
C MET A 646 -26.36 15.25 13.78
N ASP A 647 -25.98 16.47 13.42
CA ASP A 647 -26.92 17.49 12.94
C ASP A 647 -27.60 17.12 11.61
N ALA A 648 -26.87 16.49 10.68
CA ALA A 648 -27.43 15.95 9.44
C ALA A 648 -28.46 14.84 9.71
N SER A 649 -28.19 13.94 10.66
CA SER A 649 -29.13 12.87 11.03
C SER A 649 -30.40 13.41 11.73
N VAL A 650 -30.27 14.46 12.55
CA VAL A 650 -31.39 15.12 13.23
C VAL A 650 -32.26 15.93 12.26
N SER A 651 -31.67 16.56 11.24
CA SER A 651 -32.42 17.27 10.19
C SER A 651 -33.16 16.31 9.24
N ALA A 652 -32.55 15.19 8.87
CA ALA A 652 -33.21 14.12 8.11
C ALA A 652 -34.38 13.49 8.87
N SER A 653 -34.23 13.28 10.19
CA SER A 653 -35.31 12.79 11.05
C SER A 653 -36.47 13.78 11.20
N LYS A 654 -36.21 15.09 11.19
CA LYS A 654 -37.26 16.13 11.27
C LYS A 654 -38.03 16.34 9.96
N ASN A 655 -37.41 16.06 8.81
CA ASN A 655 -38.09 16.09 7.52
C ASN A 655 -38.97 14.85 7.31
N ALA A 656 -38.53 13.67 7.75
CA ALA A 656 -39.36 12.46 7.71
C ALA A 656 -40.61 12.54 8.61
N SER A 657 -40.58 13.32 9.70
CA SER A 657 -41.74 13.53 10.58
C SER A 657 -42.71 14.63 10.12
N LYS A 658 -42.42 15.32 9.01
CA LYS A 658 -43.33 16.33 8.42
C LYS A 658 -44.15 15.79 7.25
N ASP A 659 -43.71 14.68 6.66
CA ASP A 659 -44.40 13.99 5.56
C ASP A 659 -45.17 12.73 6.04
N SER A 660 -45.44 12.60 7.35
CA SER A 660 -46.28 11.56 7.95
C SER A 660 -47.59 12.08 8.55
#